data_AF-A0A2G7GQN5-F1
#
_entry.id   AF-A0A2G7GQN5-F1
#
_cell.length_a   1.000
_cell.length_b   1.000
_cell.length_c   1.000
_cell.angle_alpha   90.00
_cell.angle_beta   90.00
_cell.angle_gamma   90.00
#
_symmetry.space_group_name_H-M   'P 1'
#
loop_
_entity.id
_entity.type
_entity.pdbx_description
1 polymer ?
#
loop_
_entity_poly.entity_id
_entity_poly.type
_entity_poly.pdbx_seq_one_letter_code
_entity_poly.pdbx_strand_id
1 'polypeptide(L)'
;MAVTTIELANLNGRNGFVLNGIEANDFSGYSVSSAGDVNGDGFDDVIIGAANADSNGNSTAGESYVVFGSGSGFPASIDLANLDGSNGFVLNGIDVNDRSGRSVSSAGDVNGDGFDDVIIGAPNADPNGNSFAGESYVVFGSGSGFAASVDLASLDGSNGFVLNGIDEDDFSGESVSSAGDVNGDGFDDVIIGAIYADPNGNSSAGESYVVFGSSSGFPASIDLANLDGSNGFVLNGIDEDDSSGESVSSAGDVNGDGFDDVIIGAANADPNGNADAGESYVVFGSSSGFAASVDLANLDGSNGFVLNGIAANDSSGESVSSAGDVNGDGFDDVIIGAPGADPNGNSGAGESYVVFGSSSGFAASIDLANLDGSNGFVLNGIAANDSSGESVSGAGDVNGDGFDDLIIGAIFADPNGNSGAGESYVVFGSGSGFPASINLASLNGSNGFVLNGVAAGDFSGNSVSAAGDVDGDGLDDLIIGAVDANPNSNSRAGESYIVFGFRSLFGTAGNDVLLGSNTRDCLSGLDGNDTVAGGLGDDTLLGGAGNDVLRGDLNNRSPQGSVGGNDTLFGGLGNDQLGGKGGDDQLFGEQGNDTLYGDDGDDLLRGGAGNDTLIGDDFSGGQGSDTFVLAAGEGRDTIRDFEDGIDLIGLAGGLSFEQLTISASGANNALIRLGSEQLALLTGVAASNLTATDFTLV
;
A
#
# COMPACT_ATOMS: atom_id res chain seq x y z
N MET A 1 -1.70 3.83 -21.04
CA MET A 1 -1.46 2.46 -20.52
C MET A 1 -1.93 2.45 -19.10
N ALA A 2 -2.68 1.42 -18.69
CA ALA A 2 -2.98 1.20 -17.28
C ALA A 2 -1.67 1.09 -16.48
N VAL A 3 -1.66 1.54 -15.23
CA VAL A 3 -0.51 1.32 -14.35
C VAL A 3 -0.42 -0.18 -14.07
N THR A 4 0.52 -0.86 -14.71
CA THR A 4 0.74 -2.30 -14.50
C THR A 4 1.79 -2.56 -13.42
N THR A 5 2.63 -1.57 -13.15
CA THR A 5 3.79 -1.69 -12.29
C THR A 5 4.09 -0.33 -11.65
N ILE A 6 4.33 -0.32 -10.35
CA ILE A 6 4.85 0.81 -9.59
C ILE A 6 6.22 0.40 -9.06
N GLU A 7 7.23 1.19 -9.39
CA GLU A 7 8.57 1.04 -8.81
C GLU A 7 8.60 1.81 -7.49
N LEU A 8 8.82 1.12 -6.36
CA LEU A 8 8.85 1.76 -5.03
C LEU A 8 9.95 2.82 -4.93
N ALA A 9 10.98 2.74 -5.77
CA ALA A 9 12.04 3.75 -5.89
C ALA A 9 11.55 5.12 -6.40
N ASN A 10 10.36 5.18 -7.00
CA ASN A 10 9.80 6.40 -7.60
C ASN A 10 8.76 7.10 -6.70
N LEU A 11 8.59 6.63 -5.45
CA LEU A 11 7.76 7.30 -4.47
C LEU A 11 8.32 8.70 -4.17
N ASN A 12 7.43 9.70 -4.13
CA ASN A 12 7.85 11.11 -4.12
C ASN A 12 7.02 12.03 -3.21
N GLY A 13 6.13 11.46 -2.41
CA GLY A 13 5.23 12.16 -1.50
C GLY A 13 3.85 12.47 -2.08
N ARG A 14 3.64 12.24 -3.39
CA ARG A 14 2.33 12.38 -4.08
C ARG A 14 1.70 11.07 -4.53
N ASN A 15 2.52 10.04 -4.63
CA ASN A 15 2.12 8.69 -5.03
C ASN A 15 2.43 7.67 -3.93
N GLY A 16 2.67 8.16 -2.72
CA GLY A 16 3.27 7.43 -1.61
C GLY A 16 4.64 7.96 -1.20
N PHE A 17 5.21 7.41 -0.14
CA PHE A 17 6.48 7.83 0.46
C PHE A 17 7.19 6.67 1.17
N VAL A 18 8.47 6.88 1.51
CA VAL A 18 9.31 5.89 2.20
C VAL A 18 9.48 6.23 3.68
N LEU A 19 9.34 5.24 4.56
CA LEU A 19 9.70 5.28 5.97
C LEU A 19 11.06 4.61 6.15
N ASN A 20 12.05 5.36 6.63
CA ASN A 20 13.41 4.87 6.80
C ASN A 20 13.65 4.43 8.24
N GLY A 21 14.09 3.19 8.42
CA GLY A 21 14.65 2.69 9.67
C GLY A 21 15.88 3.47 10.13
N ILE A 22 16.18 3.37 11.43
CA ILE A 22 17.07 4.29 12.13
C ILE A 22 18.49 3.74 12.20
N GLU A 23 18.72 2.67 12.95
CA GLU A 23 20.04 2.09 13.22
C GLU A 23 20.26 0.77 12.47
N ALA A 24 21.52 0.37 12.37
CA ALA A 24 21.87 -0.83 11.61
C ALA A 24 21.44 -2.10 12.34
N ASN A 25 20.75 -3.00 11.63
CA ASN A 25 20.15 -4.25 12.13
C ASN A 25 18.94 -4.05 13.04
N ASP A 26 18.26 -2.91 12.95
CA ASP A 26 16.95 -2.71 13.58
C ASP A 26 15.85 -3.51 12.87
N PHE A 27 16.03 -3.77 11.57
CA PHE A 27 15.07 -4.48 10.71
C PHE A 27 13.67 -3.86 10.76
N SER A 28 13.57 -2.53 10.65
CA SER A 28 12.28 -1.83 10.53
C SER A 28 11.51 -2.33 9.30
N GLY A 29 10.18 -2.44 9.41
CA GLY A 29 9.36 -3.08 8.39
C GLY A 29 9.33 -4.61 8.52
N TYR A 30 9.81 -5.17 9.63
CA TYR A 30 9.66 -6.60 9.92
C TYR A 30 8.18 -7.02 9.91
N SER A 31 7.34 -6.19 10.53
CA SER A 31 5.87 -6.29 10.49
C SER A 31 5.32 -4.89 10.23
N VAL A 32 4.32 -4.79 9.38
CA VAL A 32 3.61 -3.53 9.07
C VAL A 32 2.11 -3.74 9.10
N SER A 33 1.36 -2.72 9.50
CA SER A 33 -0.10 -2.73 9.45
C SER A 33 -0.66 -1.30 9.47
N SER A 34 -1.93 -1.14 9.12
CA SER A 34 -2.68 0.06 9.53
C SER A 34 -2.74 0.11 11.06
N ALA A 35 -2.76 1.32 11.60
CA ALA A 35 -3.02 1.60 13.00
C ALA A 35 -4.44 2.16 13.23
N GLY A 36 -5.22 2.41 12.16
CA GLY A 36 -6.44 3.22 12.22
C GLY A 36 -6.16 4.67 12.59
N ASP A 37 -7.17 5.45 12.98
CA ASP A 37 -7.03 6.85 13.41
C ASP A 37 -6.73 6.92 14.91
N VAL A 38 -5.49 6.61 15.30
CA VAL A 38 -5.09 6.56 16.71
C VAL A 38 -5.09 7.93 17.37
N ASN A 39 -5.07 9.00 16.58
CA ASN A 39 -4.93 10.37 17.06
C ASN A 39 -6.22 11.21 16.91
N GLY A 40 -7.21 10.69 16.17
CA GLY A 40 -8.54 11.26 15.97
C GLY A 40 -8.57 12.46 15.03
N ASP A 41 -7.64 12.57 14.09
CA ASP A 41 -7.60 13.67 13.12
C ASP A 41 -8.32 13.35 11.80
N GLY A 42 -8.85 12.13 11.67
CA GLY A 42 -9.67 11.67 10.57
C GLY A 42 -8.88 11.13 9.38
N PHE A 43 -7.60 10.83 9.57
CA PHE A 43 -6.76 10.12 8.61
C PHE A 43 -6.29 8.82 9.25
N ASP A 44 -6.16 7.77 8.46
CA ASP A 44 -5.60 6.53 8.98
C ASP A 44 -4.10 6.70 9.25
N ASP A 45 -3.64 6.10 10.35
CA ASP A 45 -2.26 6.06 10.77
C ASP A 45 -1.68 4.66 10.46
N VAL A 46 -0.35 4.52 10.50
CA VAL A 46 0.33 3.24 10.24
C VAL A 46 1.26 2.85 11.37
N ILE A 47 1.41 1.53 11.60
CA ILE A 47 2.35 0.97 12.59
C ILE A 47 3.40 0.08 11.93
N ILE A 48 4.65 0.25 12.37
CA ILE A 48 5.83 -0.43 11.83
C ILE A 48 6.63 -1.05 12.96
N GLY A 49 6.86 -2.37 12.91
CA GLY A 49 7.70 -3.11 13.84
C GLY A 49 9.18 -3.12 13.45
N ALA A 50 10.06 -2.92 14.43
CA ALA A 50 11.51 -3.06 14.34
C ALA A 50 12.00 -3.93 15.51
N ALA A 51 11.72 -5.23 15.41
CA ALA A 51 11.89 -6.20 16.49
C ALA A 51 13.32 -6.32 17.04
N ASN A 52 14.32 -5.83 16.30
CA ASN A 52 15.73 -5.94 16.69
C ASN A 52 16.33 -4.61 17.15
N ALA A 53 15.57 -3.52 17.15
CA ALA A 53 16.06 -2.24 17.62
C ALA A 53 16.54 -2.30 19.07
N ASP A 54 17.65 -1.61 19.36
CA ASP A 54 18.27 -1.53 20.68
C ASP A 54 17.57 -0.45 21.56
N SER A 55 16.29 -0.67 21.87
CA SER A 55 15.46 0.35 22.53
C SER A 55 15.99 0.79 23.89
N ASN A 56 16.11 2.11 24.09
CA ASN A 56 16.67 2.72 25.30
C ASN A 56 18.05 2.14 25.72
N GLY A 57 18.79 1.56 24.78
CA GLY A 57 20.08 0.89 25.01
C GLY A 57 19.98 -0.56 25.51
N ASN A 58 18.78 -1.14 25.55
CA ASN A 58 18.53 -2.55 25.81
C ASN A 58 18.58 -3.31 24.48
N SER A 59 19.52 -4.26 24.37
CA SER A 59 19.78 -4.87 23.07
C SER A 59 18.62 -5.73 22.58
N THR A 60 18.17 -5.51 21.34
CA THR A 60 17.03 -6.23 20.73
C THR A 60 15.78 -6.26 21.61
N ALA A 61 15.57 -5.23 22.42
CA ALA A 61 14.31 -5.05 23.14
C ALA A 61 13.15 -4.78 22.16
N GLY A 62 13.49 -4.23 20.99
CA GLY A 62 12.58 -3.95 19.91
C GLY A 62 11.91 -2.58 20.06
N GLU A 63 11.52 -2.00 18.93
CA GLU A 63 10.76 -0.76 18.85
C GLU A 63 9.59 -0.94 17.88
N SER A 64 8.56 -0.12 18.04
CA SER A 64 7.52 0.04 17.02
C SER A 64 7.24 1.51 16.81
N TYR A 65 6.86 1.89 15.60
CA TYR A 65 6.67 3.30 15.24
C TYR A 65 5.27 3.47 14.70
N VAL A 66 4.53 4.42 15.26
CA VAL A 66 3.26 4.88 14.70
C VAL A 66 3.54 6.16 13.94
N VAL A 67 3.15 6.24 12.67
CA VAL A 67 3.30 7.42 11.82
C VAL A 67 1.92 7.92 11.45
N PHE A 68 1.68 9.21 11.65
CA PHE A 68 0.35 9.76 11.44
C PHE A 68 0.03 10.05 9.97
N GLY A 69 -1.22 9.81 9.59
CA GLY A 69 -1.83 10.26 8.35
C GLY A 69 -1.82 11.79 8.23
N SER A 70 -1.97 12.31 7.01
CA SER A 70 -2.04 13.76 6.79
C SER A 70 -2.59 14.20 5.44
N GLY A 71 -3.67 14.99 5.48
CA GLY A 71 -4.14 15.78 4.33
C GLY A 71 -3.28 17.00 3.98
N SER A 72 -2.14 17.21 4.64
CA SER A 72 -1.20 18.30 4.29
C SER A 72 -0.13 17.88 3.28
N GLY A 73 -0.13 16.59 2.90
CA GLY A 73 0.82 15.98 1.98
C GLY A 73 2.11 15.54 2.67
N PHE A 74 2.81 14.60 2.04
CA PHE A 74 3.98 13.95 2.60
C PHE A 74 5.27 14.32 1.85
N PRO A 75 6.44 14.34 2.52
CA PRO A 75 7.71 14.31 1.81
C PRO A 75 7.90 12.94 1.14
N ALA A 76 8.80 12.86 0.15
CA ALA A 76 9.17 11.59 -0.48
C ALA A 76 9.70 10.53 0.51
N SER A 77 10.29 10.99 1.61
CA SER A 77 10.85 10.11 2.63
C SER A 77 10.72 10.73 4.03
N ILE A 78 10.36 9.92 5.01
CA ILE A 78 10.38 10.22 6.44
C ILE A 78 11.44 9.32 7.08
N ASP A 79 12.20 9.86 8.00
CA ASP A 79 13.14 9.10 8.83
C ASP A 79 12.50 8.97 10.21
N LEU A 80 12.31 7.73 10.67
CA LEU A 80 11.57 7.39 11.89
C LEU A 80 12.22 8.02 13.15
N ALA A 81 13.49 8.41 13.09
CA ALA A 81 14.14 9.16 14.17
C ALA A 81 13.58 10.58 14.37
N ASN A 82 12.79 11.10 13.41
CA ASN A 82 12.23 12.44 13.45
C ASN A 82 10.77 12.48 13.92
N LEU A 83 10.23 11.37 14.41
CA LEU A 83 8.92 11.35 15.06
C LEU A 83 8.96 12.16 16.35
N ASP A 84 8.00 13.08 16.53
CA ASP A 84 8.04 14.06 17.62
C ASP A 84 6.75 14.14 18.47
N GLY A 85 5.79 13.25 18.20
CA GLY A 85 4.46 13.21 18.81
C GLY A 85 3.41 14.02 18.06
N SER A 86 3.80 14.83 17.06
CA SER A 86 2.87 15.56 16.18
C SER A 86 2.75 14.97 14.78
N ASN A 87 3.67 14.07 14.40
CA ASN A 87 3.72 13.36 13.12
C ASN A 87 3.86 11.83 13.31
N GLY A 88 3.59 11.35 14.52
CA GLY A 88 3.84 9.99 14.97
C GLY A 88 4.73 9.93 16.21
N PHE A 89 4.97 8.72 16.71
CA PHE A 89 5.74 8.44 17.92
C PHE A 89 6.35 7.03 17.91
N VAL A 90 7.35 6.81 18.78
CA VAL A 90 7.94 5.48 19.01
C VAL A 90 7.38 4.84 20.28
N LEU A 91 7.14 3.53 20.19
CA LEU A 91 6.85 2.60 21.28
C LEU A 91 8.10 1.79 21.59
N ASN A 92 8.64 1.96 22.80
CA ASN A 92 9.89 1.32 23.21
C ASN A 92 9.63 -0.02 23.89
N GLY A 93 10.29 -1.07 23.41
CA GLY A 93 10.40 -2.35 24.10
C GLY A 93 11.10 -2.23 25.47
N ILE A 94 10.85 -3.21 26.34
CA ILE A 94 11.17 -3.13 27.76
C ILE A 94 12.52 -3.78 28.07
N ASP A 95 12.61 -5.10 27.98
CA ASP A 95 13.78 -5.88 28.40
C ASP A 95 14.59 -6.42 27.21
N VAL A 96 15.82 -6.85 27.51
CA VAL A 96 16.79 -7.27 26.49
C VAL A 96 16.35 -8.59 25.84
N ASN A 97 16.27 -8.59 24.51
CA ASN A 97 15.81 -9.67 23.64
C ASN A 97 14.30 -9.93 23.61
N ASP A 98 13.46 -9.09 24.22
CA ASP A 98 12.00 -9.26 24.16
C ASP A 98 11.45 -9.19 22.73
N ARG A 99 12.16 -8.48 21.84
CA ARG A 99 11.82 -8.30 20.43
C ARG A 99 10.41 -7.74 20.21
N SER A 100 10.03 -6.74 20.99
CA SER A 100 8.80 -5.99 20.78
C SER A 100 8.73 -5.43 19.35
N GLY A 101 7.58 -5.54 18.70
CA GLY A 101 7.42 -5.19 17.29
C GLY A 101 7.78 -6.33 16.34
N ARG A 102 7.82 -7.57 16.86
CA ARG A 102 7.88 -8.78 16.03
C ARG A 102 6.64 -8.91 15.14
N SER A 103 5.49 -8.58 15.71
CA SER A 103 4.21 -8.45 15.02
C SER A 103 3.53 -7.17 15.52
N VAL A 104 2.87 -6.46 14.62
CA VAL A 104 2.12 -5.24 14.93
C VAL A 104 0.82 -5.22 14.13
N SER A 105 -0.24 -4.67 14.72
CA SER A 105 -1.53 -4.48 14.05
C SER A 105 -2.33 -3.37 14.73
N SER A 106 -3.35 -2.84 14.06
CA SER A 106 -4.45 -2.17 14.74
C SER A 106 -5.12 -3.15 15.71
N ALA A 107 -5.57 -2.63 16.84
CA ALA A 107 -6.42 -3.34 17.80
C ALA A 107 -7.89 -2.91 17.67
N GLY A 108 -8.22 -1.92 16.82
CA GLY A 108 -9.51 -1.23 16.83
C GLY A 108 -9.72 -0.42 18.11
N ASP A 109 -10.95 0.01 18.41
CA ASP A 109 -11.30 0.75 19.63
C ASP A 109 -11.67 -0.23 20.76
N VAL A 110 -10.66 -0.87 21.35
CA VAL A 110 -10.88 -1.90 22.38
C VAL A 110 -11.46 -1.33 23.67
N ASN A 111 -11.31 -0.01 23.88
CA ASN A 111 -11.69 0.66 25.11
C ASN A 111 -12.96 1.53 24.98
N GLY A 112 -13.42 1.76 23.75
CA GLY A 112 -14.65 2.47 23.42
C GLY A 112 -14.57 3.99 23.56
N ASP A 113 -13.38 4.58 23.42
CA ASP A 113 -13.19 6.02 23.53
C ASP A 113 -13.21 6.77 22.18
N GLY A 114 -13.36 6.01 21.08
CA GLY A 114 -13.55 6.49 19.72
C GLY A 114 -12.24 6.81 18.99
N PHE A 115 -11.11 6.31 19.47
CA PHE A 115 -9.83 6.33 18.78
C PHE A 115 -9.37 4.88 18.58
N ASP A 116 -8.73 4.61 17.46
CA ASP A 116 -8.17 3.27 17.25
C ASP A 116 -6.98 3.04 18.19
N ASP A 117 -6.87 1.82 18.68
CA ASP A 117 -5.79 1.34 19.53
C ASP A 117 -4.83 0.47 18.70
N VAL A 118 -3.63 0.21 19.21
CA VAL A 118 -2.64 -0.65 18.54
C VAL A 118 -2.20 -1.82 19.42
N ILE A 119 -1.90 -2.96 18.79
CA ILE A 119 -1.35 -4.15 19.46
C ILE A 119 0.04 -4.50 18.93
N ILE A 120 0.94 -4.85 19.84
CA ILE A 120 2.35 -5.14 19.56
C ILE A 120 2.75 -6.45 20.24
N GLY A 121 3.31 -7.38 19.47
CA GLY A 121 3.86 -8.65 19.97
C GLY A 121 5.32 -8.57 20.38
N ALA A 122 5.66 -9.21 21.49
CA ALA A 122 7.01 -9.40 22.03
C ALA A 122 7.19 -10.87 22.49
N PRO A 123 7.25 -11.82 21.55
CA PRO A 123 7.17 -13.25 21.85
C PRO A 123 8.36 -13.79 22.64
N ASN A 124 9.45 -13.05 22.69
CA ASN A 124 10.62 -13.46 23.45
C ASN A 124 10.63 -12.94 24.90
N ALA A 125 9.61 -12.17 25.31
CA ALA A 125 9.54 -11.63 26.66
C ALA A 125 9.36 -12.76 27.70
N ASP A 126 9.76 -12.48 28.94
CA ASP A 126 9.78 -13.43 30.05
C ASP A 126 8.74 -13.07 31.15
N PRO A 127 7.43 -12.98 30.84
CA PRO A 127 6.43 -12.58 31.81
C PRO A 127 6.38 -13.53 33.00
N ASN A 128 6.16 -12.98 34.18
CA ASN A 128 6.08 -13.75 35.43
C ASN A 128 7.33 -14.62 35.73
N GLY A 129 8.44 -14.41 35.02
CA GLY A 129 9.67 -15.20 35.11
C GLY A 129 9.65 -16.51 34.33
N ASN A 130 8.68 -16.71 33.43
CA ASN A 130 8.63 -17.84 32.50
C ASN A 130 9.35 -17.44 31.22
N SER A 131 10.44 -18.14 30.88
CA SER A 131 11.26 -17.79 29.73
C SER A 131 10.53 -17.98 28.41
N PHE A 132 10.58 -16.98 27.53
CA PHE A 132 9.95 -17.00 26.19
C PHE A 132 8.46 -17.36 26.22
N ALA A 133 7.77 -17.08 27.33
CA ALA A 133 6.31 -17.21 27.36
C ALA A 133 5.64 -16.14 26.48
N GLY A 134 6.32 -15.01 26.28
CA GLY A 134 5.90 -13.94 25.37
C GLY A 134 4.92 -12.95 25.99
N GLU A 135 4.99 -11.70 25.56
CA GLU A 135 4.07 -10.63 25.95
C GLU A 135 3.45 -10.01 24.71
N SER A 136 2.28 -9.40 24.88
CA SER A 136 1.72 -8.47 23.90
C SER A 136 1.23 -7.21 24.60
N TYR A 137 1.25 -6.08 23.91
CA TYR A 137 0.93 -4.78 24.48
C TYR A 137 -0.16 -4.14 23.66
N VAL A 138 -1.25 -3.74 24.32
CA VAL A 138 -2.27 -2.89 23.72
C VAL A 138 -2.00 -1.46 24.20
N VAL A 139 -1.85 -0.52 23.27
CA VAL A 139 -1.65 0.91 23.57
C VAL A 139 -2.84 1.69 23.06
N PHE A 140 -3.44 2.50 23.94
CA PHE A 140 -4.66 3.21 23.56
C PHE A 140 -4.40 4.44 22.69
N GLY A 141 -5.30 4.66 21.74
CA GLY A 141 -5.46 5.89 20.98
C GLY A 141 -5.69 7.10 21.87
N SER A 142 -5.43 8.31 21.35
CA SER A 142 -5.67 9.53 22.12
C SER A 142 -5.76 10.80 21.28
N GLY A 143 -6.94 11.44 21.32
CA GLY A 143 -7.10 12.84 20.87
C GLY A 143 -6.42 13.90 21.74
N SER A 144 -5.71 13.50 22.82
CA SER A 144 -4.88 14.43 23.61
C SER A 144 -3.45 14.59 23.08
N GLY A 145 -3.10 13.79 22.07
CA GLY A 145 -1.78 13.74 21.44
C GLY A 145 -0.80 12.87 22.22
N PHE A 146 0.29 12.50 21.54
CA PHE A 146 1.29 11.57 22.06
C PHE A 146 2.60 12.28 22.38
N ALA A 147 3.36 11.71 23.33
CA ALA A 147 4.77 12.05 23.43
C ALA A 147 5.52 11.43 22.25
N ALA A 148 6.61 12.05 21.81
CA ALA A 148 7.49 11.49 20.77
C ALA A 148 7.93 10.04 21.05
N SER A 149 7.99 9.65 22.32
CA SER A 149 8.41 8.34 22.77
C SER A 149 7.58 7.90 23.96
N VAL A 150 7.04 6.69 23.88
CA VAL A 150 6.24 6.03 24.91
C VAL A 150 6.94 4.72 25.29
N ASP A 151 7.07 4.48 26.59
CA ASP A 151 7.67 3.26 27.12
C ASP A 151 6.56 2.25 27.43
N LEU A 152 6.63 1.03 26.89
CA LEU A 152 5.63 0.00 27.12
C LEU A 152 5.56 -0.42 28.60
N ALA A 153 6.64 -0.21 29.38
CA ALA A 153 6.61 -0.41 30.83
C ALA A 153 5.74 0.62 31.58
N SER A 154 5.28 1.67 30.90
CA SER A 154 4.43 2.72 31.48
C SER A 154 2.93 2.46 31.34
N LEU A 155 2.54 1.35 30.71
CA LEU A 155 1.14 0.95 30.57
C LEU A 155 0.53 0.62 31.95
N ASP A 156 -0.62 1.22 32.26
CA ASP A 156 -1.23 1.14 33.59
C ASP A 156 -2.74 0.80 33.61
N GLY A 157 -3.30 0.49 32.44
CA GLY A 157 -4.72 0.22 32.23
C GLY A 157 -5.53 1.47 31.84
N SER A 158 -4.95 2.67 31.93
CA SER A 158 -5.57 3.92 31.47
C SER A 158 -5.01 4.47 30.15
N ASN A 159 -3.88 3.93 29.71
CA ASN A 159 -3.17 4.28 28.46
C ASN A 159 -2.81 3.03 27.65
N GLY A 160 -3.41 1.90 27.97
CA GLY A 160 -3.07 0.57 27.47
C GLY A 160 -2.75 -0.42 28.57
N PHE A 161 -2.46 -1.67 28.20
CA PHE A 161 -2.20 -2.79 29.11
C PHE A 161 -1.33 -3.87 28.47
N VAL A 162 -0.81 -4.76 29.31
CA VAL A 162 0.02 -5.91 28.90
C VAL A 162 -0.79 -7.21 28.97
N LEU A 163 -0.64 -8.07 27.95
CA LEU A 163 -1.11 -9.44 27.89
C LEU A 163 0.07 -10.38 28.10
N ASN A 164 0.07 -11.13 29.21
CA ASN A 164 1.14 -12.04 29.55
C ASN A 164 0.84 -13.46 29.04
N GLY A 165 1.79 -14.02 28.29
CA GLY A 165 1.84 -15.45 27.97
C GLY A 165 1.94 -16.33 29.22
N ILE A 166 1.65 -17.62 29.01
CA ILE A 166 1.35 -18.55 30.11
C ILE A 166 2.57 -19.39 30.49
N ASP A 167 3.00 -20.30 29.62
CA ASP A 167 4.02 -21.30 29.90
C ASP A 167 5.35 -20.97 29.17
N GLU A 168 6.45 -21.57 29.65
CA GLU A 168 7.78 -21.36 29.06
C GLU A 168 7.80 -21.86 27.61
N ASP A 169 8.47 -21.11 26.73
CA ASP A 169 8.61 -21.43 25.30
C ASP A 169 7.29 -21.45 24.49
N ASP A 170 6.21 -20.79 24.96
CA ASP A 170 4.95 -20.65 24.20
C ASP A 170 5.04 -19.60 23.07
N PHE A 171 5.91 -18.59 23.22
CA PHE A 171 6.08 -17.46 22.30
C PHE A 171 4.77 -16.70 21.99
N SER A 172 3.96 -16.43 23.02
CA SER A 172 2.75 -15.62 22.87
C SER A 172 3.08 -14.23 22.30
N GLY A 173 2.35 -13.81 21.26
CA GLY A 173 2.62 -12.57 20.55
C GLY A 173 3.56 -12.75 19.35
N GLU A 174 3.79 -13.98 18.89
CA GLU A 174 4.46 -14.20 17.59
C GLU A 174 3.64 -13.56 16.46
N SER A 175 2.32 -13.69 16.53
CA SER A 175 1.35 -12.98 15.70
C SER A 175 0.29 -12.29 16.57
N VAL A 176 -0.11 -11.08 16.17
CA VAL A 176 -1.17 -10.30 16.83
C VAL A 176 -2.03 -9.60 15.78
N SER A 177 -3.32 -9.44 16.06
CA SER A 177 -4.24 -8.67 15.21
C SER A 177 -5.45 -8.21 16.01
N SER A 178 -6.21 -7.25 15.46
CA SER A 178 -7.61 -7.09 15.86
C SER A 178 -8.38 -8.37 15.54
N ALA A 179 -9.33 -8.71 16.39
CA ALA A 179 -10.32 -9.75 16.16
C ALA A 179 -11.67 -9.17 15.68
N GLY A 180 -11.84 -7.84 15.70
CA GLY A 180 -13.15 -7.20 15.57
C GLY A 180 -14.03 -7.45 16.80
N ASP A 181 -15.32 -7.14 16.72
CA ASP A 181 -16.30 -7.38 17.80
C ASP A 181 -16.87 -8.81 17.71
N VAL A 182 -16.08 -9.81 18.12
CA VAL A 182 -16.47 -11.22 17.99
C VAL A 182 -17.61 -11.61 18.93
N ASN A 183 -17.85 -10.80 19.97
CA ASN A 183 -18.81 -11.10 21.02
C ASN A 183 -20.09 -10.23 20.94
N GLY A 184 -20.07 -9.18 20.11
CA GLY A 184 -21.21 -8.31 19.83
C GLY A 184 -21.52 -7.28 20.91
N ASP A 185 -20.52 -6.88 21.71
CA ASP A 185 -20.72 -5.89 22.77
C ASP A 185 -20.37 -4.46 22.37
N GLY A 186 -19.90 -4.28 21.13
CA GLY A 186 -19.61 -3.01 20.49
C GLY A 186 -18.23 -2.45 20.78
N PHE A 187 -17.30 -3.28 21.27
CA PHE A 187 -15.88 -2.95 21.41
C PHE A 187 -15.07 -3.93 20.59
N ASP A 188 -13.99 -3.45 19.97
CA ASP A 188 -13.10 -4.34 19.25
C ASP A 188 -12.37 -5.26 20.24
N ASP A 189 -12.21 -6.51 19.83
CA ASP A 189 -11.48 -7.55 20.54
C ASP A 189 -10.10 -7.73 19.87
N VAL A 190 -9.16 -8.39 20.56
CA VAL A 190 -7.83 -8.69 20.01
C VAL A 190 -7.54 -10.18 20.01
N ILE A 191 -6.76 -10.64 19.02
CA ILE A 191 -6.29 -12.03 18.91
C ILE A 191 -4.76 -12.10 18.95
N ILE A 192 -4.24 -13.10 19.67
CA ILE A 192 -2.82 -13.30 19.93
C ILE A 192 -2.47 -14.76 19.68
N GLY A 193 -1.47 -15.02 18.84
CA GLY A 193 -0.94 -16.35 18.56
C GLY A 193 0.22 -16.74 19.49
N ALA A 194 0.21 -17.98 19.97
CA ALA A 194 1.27 -18.62 20.73
C ALA A 194 1.63 -19.95 20.05
N ILE A 195 2.46 -19.84 19.02
CA ILE A 195 2.73 -20.89 18.02
C ILE A 195 3.25 -22.20 18.63
N TYR A 196 3.96 -22.15 19.76
CA TYR A 196 4.59 -23.33 20.37
C TYR A 196 3.91 -23.81 21.64
N ALA A 197 2.76 -23.24 22.00
CA ALA A 197 2.01 -23.67 23.17
C ALA A 197 1.59 -25.15 23.08
N ASP A 198 1.41 -25.77 24.27
CA ASP A 198 1.16 -27.20 24.43
C ASP A 198 -0.28 -27.52 24.88
N PRO A 199 -1.34 -27.14 24.13
CA PRO A 199 -2.72 -27.32 24.55
C PRO A 199 -3.02 -28.79 24.79
N ASN A 200 -3.71 -29.08 25.89
CA ASN A 200 -4.08 -30.44 26.28
C ASN A 200 -2.90 -31.42 26.41
N GLY A 201 -1.66 -30.91 26.48
CA GLY A 201 -0.41 -31.68 26.52
C GLY A 201 0.07 -32.20 25.17
N ASN A 202 -0.44 -31.67 24.05
CA ASN A 202 0.06 -31.92 22.71
C ASN A 202 1.17 -30.91 22.41
N SER A 203 2.41 -31.39 22.21
CA SER A 203 3.56 -30.50 22.08
C SER A 203 3.48 -29.63 20.83
N SER A 204 3.65 -28.32 20.98
CA SER A 204 3.69 -27.35 19.88
C SER A 204 2.52 -27.46 18.91
N ALA A 205 1.35 -27.89 19.41
CA ALA A 205 0.11 -27.83 18.65
C ALA A 205 -0.35 -26.37 18.47
N GLY A 206 0.09 -25.48 19.36
CA GLY A 206 -0.14 -24.04 19.31
C GLY A 206 -1.47 -23.63 19.91
N GLU A 207 -1.53 -22.42 20.44
CA GLU A 207 -2.74 -21.80 20.99
C GLU A 207 -2.94 -20.41 20.38
N SER A 208 -4.18 -19.95 20.35
CA SER A 208 -4.51 -18.54 20.10
C SER A 208 -5.48 -18.04 21.16
N TYR A 209 -5.38 -16.76 21.51
CA TYR A 209 -6.16 -16.17 22.58
C TYR A 209 -6.93 -14.98 22.05
N VAL A 210 -8.25 -14.98 22.24
CA VAL A 210 -9.09 -13.81 21.98
C VAL A 210 -9.36 -13.13 23.32
N VAL A 211 -9.04 -11.84 23.43
CA VAL A 211 -9.27 -11.02 24.63
C VAL A 211 -10.30 -9.96 24.30
N PHE A 212 -11.36 -9.88 25.10
CA PHE A 212 -12.46 -8.97 24.79
C PHE A 212 -12.17 -7.51 25.13
N GLY A 213 -12.64 -6.62 24.26
CA GLY A 213 -12.77 -5.20 24.48
C GLY A 213 -13.64 -4.87 25.70
N SER A 214 -13.49 -3.67 26.26
CA SER A 214 -14.29 -3.27 27.41
C SER A 214 -14.31 -1.76 27.71
N SER A 215 -15.52 -1.20 27.75
CA SER A 215 -15.76 0.11 28.39
C SER A 215 -15.61 0.14 29.91
N SER A 216 -15.41 -1.01 30.57
CA SER A 216 -15.24 -1.05 32.04
C SER A 216 -13.82 -0.70 32.50
N GLY A 217 -12.91 -0.50 31.54
CA GLY A 217 -11.50 -0.23 31.73
C GLY A 217 -10.71 -1.50 32.00
N PHE A 218 -9.40 -1.43 31.77
CA PHE A 218 -8.50 -2.57 31.84
C PHE A 218 -7.58 -2.47 33.07
N PRO A 219 -7.15 -3.61 33.65
CA PRO A 219 -6.00 -3.61 34.53
C PRO A 219 -4.73 -3.33 33.73
N ALA A 220 -3.65 -2.90 34.40
CA ALA A 220 -2.34 -2.72 33.75
C ALA A 220 -1.79 -4.00 33.08
N SER A 221 -2.21 -5.17 33.57
CA SER A 221 -1.78 -6.45 33.04
C SER A 221 -2.88 -7.50 33.19
N ILE A 222 -3.04 -8.31 32.16
CA ILE A 222 -3.91 -9.48 32.07
C ILE A 222 -3.01 -10.69 31.81
N ASP A 223 -3.25 -11.77 32.53
CA ASP A 223 -2.60 -13.06 32.31
C ASP A 223 -3.58 -13.95 31.57
N LEU A 224 -3.18 -14.43 30.39
CA LEU A 224 -4.00 -15.17 29.44
C LEU A 224 -4.55 -16.48 30.03
N ALA A 225 -3.92 -17.02 31.08
CA ALA A 225 -4.45 -18.18 31.81
C ALA A 225 -5.76 -17.90 32.55
N ASN A 226 -6.16 -16.63 32.68
CA ASN A 226 -7.38 -16.21 33.39
C ASN A 226 -8.55 -15.89 32.45
N LEU A 227 -8.44 -16.20 31.16
CA LEU A 227 -9.57 -16.11 30.23
C LEU A 227 -10.63 -17.15 30.61
N ASP A 228 -11.89 -16.72 30.74
CA ASP A 228 -12.97 -17.54 31.30
C ASP A 228 -14.25 -17.62 30.43
N GLY A 229 -14.20 -17.06 29.23
CA GLY A 229 -15.31 -16.94 28.29
C GLY A 229 -16.14 -15.67 28.47
N SER A 230 -15.91 -14.89 29.54
CA SER A 230 -16.55 -13.58 29.75
C SER A 230 -15.62 -12.39 29.56
N ASN A 231 -14.32 -12.63 29.48
CA ASN A 231 -13.26 -11.65 29.24
C ASN A 231 -12.35 -12.05 28.07
N GLY A 232 -12.77 -13.04 27.28
CA GLY A 232 -11.98 -13.71 26.26
C GLY A 232 -11.96 -15.22 26.43
N PHE A 233 -11.30 -15.92 25.50
CA PHE A 233 -11.19 -17.37 25.46
C PHE A 233 -9.93 -17.83 24.72
N VAL A 234 -9.53 -19.09 24.94
CA VAL A 234 -8.44 -19.75 24.20
C VAL A 234 -8.98 -20.66 23.09
N LEU A 235 -8.27 -20.68 21.97
CA LEU A 235 -8.43 -21.56 20.82
C LEU A 235 -7.26 -22.55 20.82
N ASN A 236 -7.56 -23.83 21.03
CA ASN A 236 -6.54 -24.87 21.12
C ASN A 236 -6.26 -25.49 19.75
N GLY A 237 -4.98 -25.54 19.36
CA GLY A 237 -4.49 -26.39 18.28
C GLY A 237 -4.78 -27.88 18.51
N ILE A 238 -4.69 -28.66 17.43
CA ILE A 238 -5.21 -30.03 17.39
C ILE A 238 -4.12 -31.07 17.59
N ASP A 239 -3.22 -31.23 16.63
CA ASP A 239 -2.20 -32.27 16.62
C ASP A 239 -0.81 -31.72 16.99
N GLU A 240 0.10 -32.62 17.42
CA GLU A 240 1.47 -32.25 17.79
C GLU A 240 2.19 -31.60 16.60
N ASP A 241 2.96 -30.54 16.87
CA ASP A 241 3.76 -29.77 15.91
C ASP A 241 2.96 -28.97 14.84
N ASP A 242 1.63 -28.95 14.87
CA ASP A 242 0.78 -28.21 13.92
C ASP A 242 1.05 -26.69 13.92
N SER A 243 1.57 -26.15 15.03
CA SER A 243 1.95 -24.74 15.16
C SER A 243 0.80 -23.76 14.93
N SER A 244 -0.40 -24.08 15.44
CA SER A 244 -1.57 -23.18 15.36
C SER A 244 -1.30 -21.83 16.03
N GLY A 245 -1.74 -20.74 15.42
CA GLY A 245 -1.45 -19.38 15.88
C GLY A 245 -0.12 -18.83 15.35
N GLU A 246 0.48 -19.48 14.36
CA GLU A 246 1.60 -18.92 13.59
C GLU A 246 1.21 -17.57 12.96
N SER A 247 0.01 -17.51 12.40
CA SER A 247 -0.61 -16.26 11.95
C SER A 247 -2.05 -16.18 12.45
N VAL A 248 -2.48 -14.99 12.84
CA VAL A 248 -3.86 -14.71 13.30
C VAL A 248 -4.36 -13.41 12.70
N SER A 249 -5.65 -13.33 12.43
CA SER A 249 -6.30 -12.09 12.00
C SER A 249 -7.80 -12.14 12.29
N SER A 250 -8.47 -10.99 12.26
CA SER A 250 -9.91 -10.96 12.01
C SER A 250 -10.18 -11.60 10.64
N ALA A 251 -11.30 -12.29 10.53
CA ALA A 251 -11.85 -12.77 9.27
C ALA A 251 -12.98 -11.85 8.76
N GLY A 252 -13.41 -10.85 9.55
CA GLY A 252 -14.67 -10.12 9.31
C GLY A 252 -15.89 -11.02 9.53
N ASP A 253 -17.08 -10.58 9.12
CA ASP A 253 -18.33 -11.35 9.22
C ASP A 253 -18.52 -12.24 7.98
N VAL A 254 -17.80 -13.36 7.93
CA VAL A 254 -17.81 -14.26 6.76
C VAL A 254 -19.13 -15.02 6.61
N ASN A 255 -19.93 -15.07 7.68
CA ASN A 255 -21.15 -15.86 7.75
C ASN A 255 -22.43 -14.99 7.73
N GLY A 256 -22.28 -13.68 7.90
CA GLY A 256 -23.34 -12.68 7.80
C GLY A 256 -24.26 -12.62 9.01
N ASP A 257 -23.80 -12.99 10.19
CA ASP A 257 -24.61 -12.95 11.42
C ASP A 257 -24.41 -11.67 12.24
N GLY A 258 -23.51 -10.80 11.79
CA GLY A 258 -23.24 -9.47 12.33
C GLY A 258 -22.24 -9.46 13.48
N PHE A 259 -21.46 -10.53 13.66
CA PHE A 259 -20.32 -10.57 14.57
C PHE A 259 -19.06 -10.84 13.74
N ASP A 260 -17.96 -10.21 14.12
CA ASP A 260 -16.70 -10.51 13.46
C ASP A 260 -16.24 -11.93 13.80
N ASP A 261 -15.66 -12.60 12.81
CA ASP A 261 -15.08 -13.92 12.92
C ASP A 261 -13.55 -13.79 13.01
N VAL A 262 -12.86 -14.87 13.38
CA VAL A 262 -11.38 -14.89 13.42
C VAL A 262 -10.83 -16.01 12.55
N ILE A 263 -9.65 -15.77 11.97
CA ILE A 263 -8.89 -16.77 11.21
C ILE A 263 -7.52 -17.03 11.86
N ILE A 264 -7.14 -18.32 11.90
CA ILE A 264 -5.91 -18.81 12.54
C ILE A 264 -5.19 -19.74 11.56
N GLY A 265 -3.92 -19.48 11.31
CA GLY A 265 -3.03 -20.30 10.50
C GLY A 265 -2.26 -21.35 11.33
N ALA A 266 -2.06 -22.53 10.73
CA ALA A 266 -1.27 -23.63 11.25
C ALA A 266 -0.48 -24.26 10.08
N ALA A 267 0.59 -23.60 9.63
CA ALA A 267 1.23 -23.95 8.35
C ALA A 267 1.93 -25.33 8.37
N ASN A 268 2.26 -25.82 9.57
CA ASN A 268 2.91 -27.12 9.78
C ASN A 268 1.92 -28.27 9.94
N ALA A 269 0.60 -28.01 9.87
CA ALA A 269 -0.39 -29.06 9.98
C ALA A 269 -0.36 -30.03 8.80
N ASP A 270 -0.82 -31.26 9.05
CA ASP A 270 -0.77 -32.40 8.12
C ASP A 270 -2.16 -32.81 7.57
N PRO A 271 -2.94 -31.90 6.93
CA PRO A 271 -4.29 -32.21 6.50
C PRO A 271 -4.29 -33.40 5.54
N ASN A 272 -5.21 -34.33 5.77
CA ASN A 272 -5.34 -35.56 4.98
C ASN A 272 -4.05 -36.42 4.93
N GLY A 273 -3.11 -36.22 5.85
CA GLY A 273 -1.82 -36.89 5.92
C GLY A 273 -0.78 -36.38 4.93
N ASN A 274 -0.95 -35.17 4.40
CA ASN A 274 0.05 -34.49 3.59
C ASN A 274 0.94 -33.64 4.51
N ALA A 275 2.21 -34.03 4.61
CA ALA A 275 3.17 -33.39 5.52
C ALA A 275 3.32 -31.89 5.25
N ASP A 276 3.16 -31.03 6.26
CA ASP A 276 3.32 -29.59 6.19
C ASP A 276 2.52 -28.96 5.03
N ALA A 277 1.35 -29.52 4.71
CA ALA A 277 0.47 -28.92 3.71
C ALA A 277 -0.25 -27.68 4.28
N GLY A 278 -0.39 -27.64 5.61
CA GLY A 278 -0.91 -26.51 6.37
C GLY A 278 -2.44 -26.47 6.42
N GLU A 279 -2.96 -25.98 7.54
CA GLU A 279 -4.39 -25.76 7.76
C GLU A 279 -4.64 -24.31 8.18
N SER A 280 -5.86 -23.84 7.95
CA SER A 280 -6.34 -22.60 8.55
C SER A 280 -7.74 -22.80 9.10
N TYR A 281 -8.06 -22.10 10.18
CA TYR A 281 -9.29 -22.28 10.93
C TYR A 281 -10.04 -20.97 11.01
N VAL A 282 -11.29 -20.96 10.56
CA VAL A 282 -12.20 -19.83 10.76
C VAL A 282 -13.13 -20.17 11.91
N VAL A 283 -13.20 -19.32 12.92
CA VAL A 283 -14.06 -19.50 14.10
C VAL A 283 -15.06 -18.36 14.15
N PHE A 284 -16.35 -18.71 14.23
CA PHE A 284 -17.39 -17.69 14.15
C PHE A 284 -17.56 -16.90 15.45
N GLY A 285 -17.76 -15.60 15.29
CA GLY A 285 -18.30 -14.68 16.28
C GLY A 285 -19.65 -15.16 16.82
N SER A 286 -20.01 -14.73 18.03
CA SER A 286 -21.22 -15.22 18.69
C SER A 286 -21.67 -14.37 19.87
N SER A 287 -22.88 -13.80 19.74
CA SER A 287 -23.62 -13.22 20.87
C SER A 287 -24.06 -14.22 21.95
N SER A 288 -23.92 -15.53 21.72
CA SER A 288 -24.25 -16.54 22.73
C SER A 288 -23.15 -16.73 23.78
N GLY A 289 -22.02 -16.03 23.59
CA GLY A 289 -20.82 -16.11 24.41
C GLY A 289 -19.98 -17.34 24.08
N PHE A 290 -18.78 -17.36 24.64
CA PHE A 290 -17.78 -18.40 24.38
C PHE A 290 -17.51 -19.23 25.64
N ALA A 291 -17.12 -20.49 25.44
CA ALA A 291 -16.49 -21.24 26.51
C ALA A 291 -15.08 -20.68 26.73
N ALA A 292 -14.56 -20.78 27.95
CA ALA A 292 -13.18 -20.37 28.26
C ALA A 292 -12.14 -20.99 27.33
N SER A 293 -12.41 -22.20 26.84
CA SER A 293 -11.56 -22.92 25.90
C SER A 293 -12.42 -23.55 24.81
N VAL A 294 -12.01 -23.34 23.57
CA VAL A 294 -12.60 -23.87 22.35
C VAL A 294 -11.52 -24.67 21.64
N ASP A 295 -11.83 -25.90 21.26
CA ASP A 295 -10.90 -26.81 20.58
C ASP A 295 -11.27 -26.85 19.09
N LEU A 296 -10.30 -26.50 18.25
CA LEU A 296 -10.45 -26.34 16.79
C LEU A 296 -10.90 -27.64 16.11
N ALA A 297 -10.67 -28.80 16.72
CA ALA A 297 -11.18 -30.08 16.20
C ALA A 297 -12.71 -30.20 16.23
N ASN A 298 -13.40 -29.30 16.93
CA ASN A 298 -14.86 -29.31 17.09
C ASN A 298 -15.59 -28.33 16.16
N LEU A 299 -14.89 -27.72 15.20
CA LEU A 299 -15.53 -26.91 14.16
C LEU A 299 -16.41 -27.80 13.26
N ASP A 300 -17.66 -27.41 13.05
CA ASP A 300 -18.67 -28.25 12.39
C ASP A 300 -19.43 -27.55 11.24
N GLY A 301 -19.01 -26.34 10.86
CA GLY A 301 -19.64 -25.48 9.87
C GLY A 301 -20.72 -24.57 10.44
N SER A 302 -21.13 -24.75 11.71
CA SER A 302 -22.07 -23.86 12.40
C SER A 302 -21.42 -22.97 13.47
N ASN A 303 -20.17 -23.25 13.83
CA ASN A 303 -19.34 -22.51 14.78
C ASN A 303 -17.96 -22.15 14.20
N GLY A 304 -17.80 -22.30 12.88
CA GLY A 304 -16.54 -22.20 12.17
C GLY A 304 -16.24 -23.43 11.31
N PHE A 305 -15.13 -23.41 10.59
CA PHE A 305 -14.69 -24.46 9.68
C PHE A 305 -13.17 -24.48 9.51
N VAL A 306 -12.64 -25.60 9.00
CA VAL A 306 -11.22 -25.73 8.61
C VAL A 306 -11.04 -25.63 7.08
N LEU A 307 -9.95 -24.97 6.68
CA LEU A 307 -9.44 -24.85 5.33
C LEU A 307 -8.18 -25.72 5.22
N ASN A 308 -8.24 -26.77 4.41
CA ASN A 308 -7.13 -27.71 4.25
C ASN A 308 -6.23 -27.31 3.08
N GLY A 309 -4.92 -27.20 3.34
CA GLY A 309 -3.88 -27.15 2.33
C GLY A 309 -3.85 -28.40 1.43
N ILE A 310 -3.20 -28.25 0.27
CA ILE A 310 -3.37 -29.18 -0.85
C ILE A 310 -2.25 -30.22 -0.92
N ALA A 311 -1.01 -29.78 -1.09
CA ALA A 311 0.16 -30.63 -1.26
C ALA A 311 1.16 -30.43 -0.12
N ALA A 312 2.03 -31.43 0.05
CA ALA A 312 2.98 -31.44 1.15
C ALA A 312 4.03 -30.33 0.98
N ASN A 313 4.37 -29.62 2.06
CA ASN A 313 5.25 -28.46 2.10
C ASN A 313 4.70 -27.22 1.37
N ASP A 314 3.39 -27.16 1.13
CA ASP A 314 2.77 -25.93 0.62
C ASP A 314 2.72 -24.83 1.70
N SER A 315 2.74 -25.21 2.99
CA SER A 315 2.69 -24.30 4.13
C SER A 315 1.47 -23.36 4.10
N SER A 316 0.29 -23.89 3.75
CA SER A 316 -0.95 -23.10 3.74
C SER A 316 -1.28 -22.62 5.15
N GLY A 317 -1.50 -21.31 5.33
CA GLY A 317 -1.76 -20.72 6.64
C GLY A 317 -0.52 -20.09 7.28
N GLU A 318 0.61 -20.00 6.57
CA GLU A 318 1.77 -19.24 7.04
C GLU A 318 1.44 -17.75 7.24
N SER A 319 0.55 -17.21 6.39
CA SER A 319 -0.05 -15.90 6.56
C SER A 319 -1.56 -15.98 6.28
N VAL A 320 -2.37 -15.35 7.14
CA VAL A 320 -3.83 -15.26 6.99
C VAL A 320 -4.30 -13.83 7.26
N SER A 321 -5.38 -13.42 6.60
CA SER A 321 -6.03 -12.13 6.84
C SER A 321 -7.48 -12.15 6.36
N SER A 322 -8.30 -11.22 6.86
CA SER A 322 -9.52 -10.84 6.14
C SER A 322 -9.14 -10.28 4.77
N ALA A 323 -9.93 -10.64 3.77
CA ALA A 323 -9.85 -10.09 2.43
C ALA A 323 -10.85 -8.95 2.21
N GLY A 324 -11.77 -8.70 3.17
CA GLY A 324 -12.97 -7.88 2.94
C GLY A 324 -13.92 -8.54 1.94
N ASP A 325 -14.91 -7.80 1.44
CA ASP A 325 -15.88 -8.28 0.45
C ASP A 325 -15.34 -8.07 -0.98
N VAL A 326 -14.41 -8.92 -1.41
CA VAL A 326 -13.75 -8.77 -2.72
C VAL A 326 -14.69 -9.04 -3.90
N ASN A 327 -15.83 -9.67 -3.64
CA ASN A 327 -16.79 -10.10 -4.66
C ASN A 327 -18.10 -9.28 -4.66
N GLY A 328 -18.31 -8.45 -3.64
CA GLY A 328 -19.44 -7.53 -3.48
C GLY A 328 -20.76 -8.22 -3.16
N ASP A 329 -20.74 -9.37 -2.50
CA ASP A 329 -21.95 -10.09 -2.09
C ASP A 329 -22.41 -9.77 -0.65
N GLY A 330 -21.64 -8.94 0.05
CA GLY A 330 -21.92 -8.39 1.38
C GLY A 330 -21.48 -9.28 2.53
N PHE A 331 -20.59 -10.24 2.30
CA PHE A 331 -19.93 -11.04 3.33
C PHE A 331 -18.43 -10.85 3.20
N ASP A 332 -17.74 -10.81 4.34
CA ASP A 332 -16.29 -10.75 4.29
C ASP A 332 -15.71 -12.07 3.79
N ASP A 333 -14.65 -11.96 3.00
CA ASP A 333 -13.88 -13.07 2.46
C ASP A 333 -12.58 -13.23 3.26
N VAL A 334 -11.89 -14.36 3.11
CA VAL A 334 -10.58 -14.59 3.75
C VAL A 334 -9.50 -14.90 2.73
N ILE A 335 -8.27 -14.47 3.01
CA ILE A 335 -7.08 -14.79 2.21
C ILE A 335 -6.05 -15.58 3.03
N ILE A 336 -5.46 -16.60 2.39
CA ILE A 336 -4.51 -17.55 2.99
C ILE A 336 -3.28 -17.66 2.10
N GLY A 337 -2.10 -17.43 2.66
CA GLY A 337 -0.80 -17.61 2.01
C GLY A 337 -0.29 -19.05 2.11
N ALA A 338 0.33 -19.53 1.03
CA ALA A 338 0.99 -20.84 0.94
C ALA A 338 2.30 -20.69 0.12
N PRO A 339 3.33 -20.03 0.68
CA PRO A 339 4.53 -19.66 -0.07
C PRO A 339 5.35 -20.85 -0.55
N GLY A 340 5.19 -22.02 0.08
CA GLY A 340 5.84 -23.27 -0.31
C GLY A 340 5.24 -23.94 -1.56
N ALA A 341 4.06 -23.49 -2.00
CA ALA A 341 3.31 -24.17 -3.06
C ALA A 341 3.99 -24.08 -4.44
N ASP A 342 3.70 -25.09 -5.28
CA ASP A 342 4.32 -25.30 -6.59
C ASP A 342 3.33 -25.06 -7.76
N PRO A 343 2.78 -23.85 -7.95
CA PRO A 343 1.75 -23.59 -8.96
C PRO A 343 2.25 -23.94 -10.35
N ASN A 344 1.45 -24.71 -11.10
CA ASN A 344 1.80 -25.21 -12.43
C ASN A 344 3.15 -25.97 -12.50
N GLY A 345 3.60 -26.54 -11.37
CA GLY A 345 4.87 -27.26 -11.23
C GLY A 345 6.09 -26.35 -11.13
N ASN A 346 5.89 -25.08 -10.80
CA ASN A 346 6.95 -24.10 -10.59
C ASN A 346 7.36 -24.06 -9.12
N SER A 347 8.53 -24.63 -8.80
CA SER A 347 8.85 -24.97 -7.41
C SER A 347 9.03 -23.75 -6.51
N GLY A 348 8.30 -23.71 -5.40
CA GLY A 348 8.34 -22.62 -4.42
C GLY A 348 7.96 -21.26 -5.00
N ALA A 349 7.16 -21.23 -6.07
CA ALA A 349 6.65 -19.96 -6.59
C ALA A 349 5.58 -19.37 -5.66
N GLY A 350 4.93 -20.22 -4.87
CA GLY A 350 3.93 -19.86 -3.87
C GLY A 350 2.55 -19.66 -4.46
N GLU A 351 1.53 -19.91 -3.65
CA GLU A 351 0.12 -19.67 -3.95
C GLU A 351 -0.54 -18.85 -2.83
N SER A 352 -1.64 -18.21 -3.15
CA SER A 352 -2.56 -17.66 -2.13
C SER A 352 -3.99 -18.01 -2.51
N TYR A 353 -4.83 -18.22 -1.50
CA TYR A 353 -6.19 -18.71 -1.67
C TYR A 353 -7.16 -17.69 -1.09
N VAL A 354 -8.14 -17.29 -1.87
CA VAL A 354 -9.25 -16.47 -1.40
C VAL A 354 -10.47 -17.36 -1.28
N VAL A 355 -11.10 -17.40 -0.11
CA VAL A 355 -12.31 -18.18 0.15
C VAL A 355 -13.45 -17.23 0.46
N PHE A 356 -14.56 -17.36 -0.28
CA PHE A 356 -15.66 -16.42 -0.14
C PHE A 356 -16.52 -16.67 1.10
N GLY A 357 -16.94 -15.57 1.72
CA GLY A 357 -18.01 -15.50 2.70
C GLY A 357 -19.33 -16.08 2.16
N SER A 358 -20.23 -16.50 3.05
CA SER A 358 -21.48 -17.12 2.63
C SER A 358 -22.57 -17.16 3.70
N SER A 359 -23.71 -16.55 3.36
CA SER A 359 -24.98 -16.80 4.09
C SER A 359 -25.56 -18.21 3.93
N SER A 360 -25.01 -19.04 3.01
CA SER A 360 -25.51 -20.40 2.80
C SER A 360 -24.98 -21.42 3.81
N GLY A 361 -24.06 -20.98 4.68
CA GLY A 361 -23.37 -21.78 5.68
C GLY A 361 -22.22 -22.57 5.06
N PHE A 362 -21.33 -23.03 5.94
CA PHE A 362 -20.08 -23.68 5.54
C PHE A 362 -20.10 -25.18 5.83
N ALA A 363 -19.32 -25.93 5.06
CA ALA A 363 -18.98 -27.29 5.46
C ALA A 363 -17.95 -27.20 6.60
N ALA A 364 -17.97 -28.17 7.53
CA ALA A 364 -16.98 -28.24 8.61
C ALA A 364 -15.53 -28.23 8.11
N SER A 365 -15.29 -28.74 6.90
CA SER A 365 -13.98 -28.80 6.27
C SER A 365 -14.10 -28.52 4.78
N ILE A 366 -13.25 -27.63 4.29
CA ILE A 366 -13.15 -27.21 2.90
C ILE A 366 -11.71 -27.48 2.45
N ASP A 367 -11.57 -28.14 1.30
CA ASP A 367 -10.27 -28.39 0.69
C ASP A 367 -10.05 -27.34 -0.40
N LEU A 368 -8.95 -26.57 -0.27
CA LEU A 368 -8.60 -25.43 -1.12
C LEU A 368 -8.43 -25.82 -2.60
N ALA A 369 -8.21 -27.11 -2.91
CA ALA A 369 -8.18 -27.60 -4.29
C ALA A 369 -9.56 -27.52 -5.00
N ASN A 370 -10.64 -27.28 -4.25
CA ASN A 370 -12.01 -27.23 -4.77
C ASN A 370 -12.53 -25.82 -5.01
N LEU A 371 -11.68 -24.79 -4.93
CA LEU A 371 -12.04 -23.44 -5.32
C LEU A 371 -12.29 -23.38 -6.83
N ASP A 372 -13.42 -22.79 -7.24
CA ASP A 372 -13.89 -22.82 -8.63
C ASP A 372 -14.28 -21.45 -9.22
N GLY A 373 -14.05 -20.38 -8.48
CA GLY A 373 -14.43 -19.01 -8.81
C GLY A 373 -15.81 -18.60 -8.30
N SER A 374 -16.62 -19.55 -7.80
CA SER A 374 -17.91 -19.27 -7.17
C SER A 374 -17.92 -19.39 -5.64
N ASN A 375 -16.87 -20.00 -5.08
CA ASN A 375 -16.64 -20.20 -3.64
C ASN A 375 -15.27 -19.69 -3.21
N GLY A 376 -14.60 -18.91 -4.08
CA GLY A 376 -13.21 -18.50 -3.93
C GLY A 376 -12.36 -18.85 -5.15
N PHE A 377 -11.09 -18.46 -5.12
CA PHE A 377 -10.13 -18.66 -6.21
C PHE A 377 -8.69 -18.75 -5.70
N VAL A 378 -7.78 -19.23 -6.54
CA VAL A 378 -6.33 -19.26 -6.24
C VAL A 378 -5.56 -18.20 -7.03
N LEU A 379 -4.58 -17.58 -6.38
CA LEU A 379 -3.58 -16.67 -6.93
C LEU A 379 -2.26 -17.44 -7.07
N ASN A 380 -1.77 -17.58 -8.30
CA ASN A 380 -0.55 -18.33 -8.59
C ASN A 380 0.66 -17.38 -8.68
N GLY A 381 1.69 -17.67 -7.89
CA GLY A 381 3.01 -17.06 -8.00
C GLY A 381 3.67 -17.28 -9.36
N ILE A 382 4.70 -16.49 -9.65
CA ILE A 382 5.23 -16.31 -11.02
C ILE A 382 6.48 -17.16 -11.28
N ALA A 383 7.59 -16.91 -10.57
CA ALA A 383 8.87 -17.59 -10.78
C ALA A 383 9.23 -18.48 -9.57
N ALA A 384 10.13 -19.44 -9.81
CA ALA A 384 10.50 -20.43 -8.81
C ALA A 384 11.24 -19.78 -7.63
N ASN A 385 10.87 -20.14 -6.41
CA ASN A 385 11.41 -19.61 -5.14
C ASN A 385 11.11 -18.12 -4.91
N ASP A 386 10.09 -17.54 -5.55
CA ASP A 386 9.64 -16.18 -5.26
C ASP A 386 8.89 -16.12 -3.92
N SER A 387 8.36 -17.25 -3.43
CA SER A 387 7.55 -17.36 -2.20
C SER A 387 6.37 -16.40 -2.19
N SER A 388 5.58 -16.36 -3.27
CA SER A 388 4.33 -15.58 -3.26
C SER A 388 3.37 -16.09 -2.21
N GLY A 389 2.81 -15.20 -1.40
CA GLY A 389 1.96 -15.57 -0.27
C GLY A 389 2.71 -15.72 1.05
N GLU A 390 3.98 -15.30 1.10
CA GLU A 390 4.74 -15.16 2.36
C GLU A 390 3.99 -14.23 3.33
N SER A 391 3.40 -13.15 2.79
CA SER A 391 2.48 -12.28 3.51
C SER A 391 1.28 -11.97 2.63
N VAL A 392 0.08 -11.97 3.22
CA VAL A 392 -1.17 -11.63 2.54
C VAL A 392 -2.01 -10.70 3.42
N SER A 393 -2.77 -9.82 2.78
CA SER A 393 -3.75 -8.97 3.47
C SER A 393 -4.84 -8.50 2.50
N GLY A 394 -6.02 -8.18 3.04
CA GLY A 394 -6.94 -7.25 2.36
C GLY A 394 -6.26 -5.89 2.17
N ALA A 395 -6.59 -5.22 1.08
CA ALA A 395 -6.04 -3.92 0.71
C ALA A 395 -7.07 -2.77 0.86
N GLY A 396 -8.33 -3.07 1.16
CA GLY A 396 -9.44 -2.11 1.02
C GLY A 396 -9.70 -1.78 -0.45
N ASP A 397 -10.44 -0.72 -0.73
CA ASP A 397 -10.78 -0.27 -2.09
C ASP A 397 -9.72 0.72 -2.61
N VAL A 398 -8.54 0.20 -2.97
CA VAL A 398 -7.41 1.04 -3.40
C VAL A 398 -7.64 1.72 -4.75
N ASN A 399 -8.64 1.24 -5.50
CA ASN A 399 -8.93 1.70 -6.84
C ASN A 399 -10.28 2.46 -6.97
N GLY A 400 -11.08 2.51 -5.91
CA GLY A 400 -12.32 3.26 -5.84
C GLY A 400 -13.47 2.67 -6.67
N ASP A 401 -13.48 1.36 -6.92
CA ASP A 401 -14.55 0.68 -7.66
C ASP A 401 -15.63 0.05 -6.76
N GLY A 402 -15.45 0.14 -5.44
CA GLY A 402 -16.38 -0.26 -4.41
C GLY A 402 -16.31 -1.72 -4.02
N PHE A 403 -15.22 -2.42 -4.38
CA PHE A 403 -14.92 -3.77 -3.93
C PHE A 403 -13.59 -3.76 -3.18
N ASP A 404 -13.47 -4.59 -2.15
CA ASP A 404 -12.19 -4.74 -1.47
C ASP A 404 -11.17 -5.42 -2.40
N ASP A 405 -9.94 -4.93 -2.35
CA ASP A 405 -8.80 -5.41 -3.10
C ASP A 405 -7.89 -6.26 -2.21
N LEU A 406 -6.86 -6.89 -2.79
CA LEU A 406 -5.94 -7.79 -2.11
C LEU A 406 -4.50 -7.35 -2.32
N ILE A 407 -3.63 -7.56 -1.32
CA ILE A 407 -2.18 -7.43 -1.46
C ILE A 407 -1.45 -8.72 -1.04
N ILE A 408 -0.48 -9.13 -1.85
CA ILE A 408 0.27 -10.38 -1.70
C ILE A 408 1.77 -10.09 -1.82
N GLY A 409 2.55 -10.45 -0.81
CA GLY A 409 4.01 -10.34 -0.80
C GLY A 409 4.69 -11.57 -1.41
N ALA A 410 5.74 -11.32 -2.21
CA ALA A 410 6.67 -12.32 -2.74
C ALA A 410 8.11 -11.86 -2.43
N ILE A 411 8.54 -12.17 -1.20
CA ILE A 411 9.75 -11.62 -0.57
C ILE A 411 11.04 -11.90 -1.35
N PHE A 412 11.10 -13.00 -2.10
CA PHE A 412 12.29 -13.43 -2.82
C PHE A 412 12.25 -13.17 -4.32
N ALA A 413 11.19 -12.51 -4.81
CA ALA A 413 11.10 -12.15 -6.22
C ALA A 413 12.25 -11.23 -6.66
N ASP A 414 12.58 -11.32 -7.96
CA ASP A 414 13.73 -10.66 -8.57
C ASP A 414 13.30 -9.55 -9.58
N PRO A 415 12.56 -8.51 -9.16
CA PRO A 415 12.08 -7.48 -10.07
C PRO A 415 13.24 -6.80 -10.79
N ASN A 416 13.07 -6.54 -12.08
CA ASN A 416 14.11 -5.92 -12.92
C ASN A 416 15.48 -6.66 -12.89
N GLY A 417 15.50 -7.94 -12.46
CA GLY A 417 16.73 -8.73 -12.28
C GLY A 417 17.51 -8.41 -11.00
N ASN A 418 16.92 -7.68 -10.05
CA ASN A 418 17.52 -7.38 -8.75
C ASN A 418 17.21 -8.52 -7.78
N SER A 419 18.21 -9.35 -7.50
CA SER A 419 17.99 -10.59 -6.75
C SER A 419 17.48 -10.33 -5.32
N GLY A 420 16.35 -10.92 -4.95
CA GLY A 420 15.72 -10.77 -3.63
C GLY A 420 15.38 -9.33 -3.28
N ALA A 421 15.10 -8.48 -4.28
CA ALA A 421 14.54 -7.16 -3.99
C ALA A 421 13.09 -7.27 -3.49
N GLY A 422 12.40 -8.34 -3.89
CA GLY A 422 11.02 -8.63 -3.50
C GLY A 422 10.00 -7.91 -4.38
N GLU A 423 8.84 -8.52 -4.56
CA GLU A 423 7.68 -7.94 -5.25
C GLU A 423 6.47 -8.01 -4.32
N SER A 424 5.49 -7.14 -4.57
CA SER A 424 4.14 -7.31 -4.03
C SER A 424 3.12 -7.14 -5.14
N TYR A 425 2.01 -7.84 -5.04
CA TYR A 425 0.98 -7.86 -6.08
C TYR A 425 -0.32 -7.38 -5.48
N VAL A 426 -0.92 -6.38 -6.12
CA VAL A 426 -2.26 -5.90 -5.79
C VAL A 426 -3.22 -6.53 -6.78
N VAL A 427 -4.27 -7.19 -6.31
CA VAL A 427 -5.31 -7.82 -7.15
C VAL A 427 -6.63 -7.16 -6.85
N PHE A 428 -7.31 -6.67 -7.88
CA PHE A 428 -8.56 -5.94 -7.67
C PHE A 428 -9.76 -6.85 -7.43
N GLY A 429 -10.65 -6.40 -6.54
CA GLY A 429 -11.98 -6.91 -6.31
C GLY A 429 -12.85 -6.85 -7.56
N SER A 430 -13.92 -7.65 -7.60
CA SER A 430 -14.84 -7.62 -8.74
C SER A 430 -16.21 -8.26 -8.50
N GLY A 431 -17.26 -7.46 -8.68
CA GLY A 431 -18.64 -7.97 -8.81
C GLY A 431 -18.95 -8.70 -10.13
N SER A 432 -17.98 -8.83 -11.05
CA SER A 432 -18.14 -9.60 -12.29
C SER A 432 -17.85 -11.10 -12.12
N GLY A 433 -17.37 -11.48 -10.93
CA GLY A 433 -16.97 -12.83 -10.57
C GLY A 433 -15.54 -13.17 -10.99
N PHE A 434 -14.98 -14.18 -10.34
CA PHE A 434 -13.58 -14.56 -10.51
C PHE A 434 -13.44 -15.89 -11.26
N PRO A 435 -12.36 -16.09 -12.04
CA PRO A 435 -11.98 -17.44 -12.46
C PRO A 435 -11.49 -18.25 -11.26
N ALA A 436 -11.51 -19.58 -11.36
CA ALA A 436 -10.96 -20.46 -10.32
C ALA A 436 -9.47 -20.21 -10.00
N SER A 437 -8.73 -19.67 -10.97
CA SER A 437 -7.30 -19.40 -10.82
C SER A 437 -6.90 -18.13 -11.58
N ILE A 438 -6.12 -17.28 -10.94
CA ILE A 438 -5.46 -16.11 -11.53
C ILE A 438 -3.96 -16.33 -11.44
N ASN A 439 -3.24 -15.97 -12.51
CA ASN A 439 -1.79 -15.94 -12.48
C ASN A 439 -1.34 -14.49 -12.27
N LEU A 440 -0.48 -14.22 -11.28
CA LEU A 440 -0.07 -12.85 -10.94
C LEU A 440 0.68 -12.16 -12.09
N ALA A 441 1.29 -12.91 -13.02
CA ALA A 441 1.89 -12.35 -14.24
C ALA A 441 0.85 -11.80 -15.25
N SER A 442 -0.44 -12.03 -15.02
CA SER A 442 -1.54 -11.53 -15.87
C SER A 442 -2.12 -10.19 -15.42
N LEU A 443 -1.63 -9.65 -14.30
CA LEU A 443 -1.98 -8.31 -13.83
C LEU A 443 -1.60 -7.26 -14.87
N ASN A 444 -2.54 -6.38 -15.18
CA ASN A 444 -2.44 -5.48 -16.32
C ASN A 444 -3.02 -4.08 -16.06
N GLY A 445 -3.22 -3.73 -14.79
CA GLY A 445 -3.76 -2.46 -14.33
C GLY A 445 -5.27 -2.32 -14.42
N SER A 446 -5.98 -3.29 -15.02
CA SER A 446 -7.46 -3.38 -14.94
C SER A 446 -7.96 -4.43 -13.96
N ASN A 447 -7.07 -5.31 -13.49
CA ASN A 447 -7.35 -6.38 -12.55
C ASN A 447 -6.32 -6.43 -11.42
N GLY A 448 -5.57 -5.33 -11.23
CA GLY A 448 -4.45 -5.22 -10.30
C GLY A 448 -3.12 -4.86 -10.96
N PHE A 449 -2.09 -4.67 -10.15
CA PHE A 449 -0.76 -4.20 -10.55
C PHE A 449 0.35 -4.77 -9.66
N VAL A 450 1.60 -4.58 -10.07
CA VAL A 450 2.80 -5.06 -9.34
C VAL A 450 3.53 -3.90 -8.67
N LEU A 451 4.03 -4.11 -7.46
CA LEU A 451 4.93 -3.24 -6.71
C LEU A 451 6.33 -3.85 -6.72
N ASN A 452 7.29 -3.17 -7.34
CA ASN A 452 8.67 -3.65 -7.44
C ASN A 452 9.54 -3.11 -6.31
N GLY A 453 10.18 -4.02 -5.57
CA GLY A 453 11.21 -3.70 -4.59
C GLY A 453 12.42 -2.98 -5.21
N VAL A 454 13.15 -2.23 -4.37
CA VAL A 454 14.11 -1.23 -4.83
C VAL A 454 15.49 -1.81 -5.15
N ALA A 455 16.16 -2.40 -4.15
CA ALA A 455 17.51 -2.93 -4.31
C ALA A 455 17.60 -4.41 -3.95
N ALA A 456 18.62 -5.07 -4.52
CA ALA A 456 18.84 -6.49 -4.31
C ALA A 456 19.09 -6.83 -2.83
N GLY A 457 18.30 -7.77 -2.31
CA GLY A 457 18.36 -8.22 -0.92
C GLY A 457 17.61 -7.34 0.07
N ASP A 458 16.79 -6.39 -0.39
CA ASP A 458 15.94 -5.59 0.49
C ASP A 458 14.75 -6.41 1.06
N PHE A 459 14.37 -7.49 0.35
CA PHE A 459 13.28 -8.40 0.75
C PHE A 459 11.94 -7.67 0.97
N SER A 460 11.58 -6.79 0.03
CA SER A 460 10.28 -6.10 0.03
C SER A 460 9.13 -7.11 -0.08
N GLY A 461 8.03 -6.85 0.61
CA GLY A 461 6.88 -7.77 0.65
C GLY A 461 7.05 -8.90 1.68
N ASN A 462 7.99 -8.78 2.63
CA ASN A 462 8.05 -9.67 3.79
C ASN A 462 6.83 -9.51 4.70
N SER A 463 6.22 -8.33 4.69
CA SER A 463 4.99 -8.00 5.40
C SER A 463 4.26 -6.96 4.57
N VAL A 464 2.96 -7.17 4.35
CA VAL A 464 2.08 -6.30 3.58
C VAL A 464 0.77 -6.11 4.34
N SER A 465 0.14 -4.95 4.19
CA SER A 465 -1.17 -4.64 4.76
C SER A 465 -1.82 -3.49 4.01
N ALA A 466 -3.15 -3.36 4.09
CA ALA A 466 -3.79 -2.07 3.93
C ALA A 466 -3.18 -1.06 4.93
N ALA A 467 -3.04 0.18 4.51
CA ALA A 467 -2.68 1.30 5.37
C ALA A 467 -3.91 2.12 5.80
N GLY A 468 -5.07 1.94 5.13
CA GLY A 468 -6.22 2.84 5.23
C GLY A 468 -6.01 4.10 4.39
N ASP A 469 -6.85 5.12 4.54
CA ASP A 469 -6.78 6.40 3.84
C ASP A 469 -5.83 7.37 4.57
N VAL A 470 -4.52 7.22 4.33
CA VAL A 470 -3.51 7.97 5.09
C VAL A 470 -3.34 9.41 4.57
N ASP A 471 -3.74 9.70 3.33
CA ASP A 471 -3.67 11.04 2.74
C ASP A 471 -5.03 11.77 2.67
N GLY A 472 -6.11 11.07 2.99
CA GLY A 472 -7.47 11.60 3.11
C GLY A 472 -8.15 11.85 1.77
N ASP A 473 -7.73 11.16 0.72
CA ASP A 473 -8.36 11.24 -0.59
C ASP A 473 -9.61 10.36 -0.71
N GLY A 474 -9.81 9.43 0.23
CA GLY A 474 -10.96 8.54 0.31
C GLY A 474 -10.79 7.22 -0.45
N LEU A 475 -9.56 6.90 -0.86
CA LEU A 475 -9.15 5.57 -1.32
C LEU A 475 -8.25 4.94 -0.28
N ASP A 476 -8.29 3.61 -0.18
CA ASP A 476 -7.37 2.90 0.69
C ASP A 476 -5.94 2.92 0.12
N ASP A 477 -4.97 3.07 1.02
CA ASP A 477 -3.54 3.04 0.73
C ASP A 477 -2.91 1.72 1.19
N LEU A 478 -1.66 1.50 0.82
CA LEU A 478 -0.93 0.26 1.07
C LEU A 478 0.33 0.53 1.88
N ILE A 479 0.68 -0.41 2.76
CA ILE A 479 2.00 -0.46 3.43
C ILE A 479 2.74 -1.76 3.13
N ILE A 480 4.03 -1.63 2.80
CA ILE A 480 4.90 -2.75 2.41
C ILE A 480 6.22 -2.65 3.19
N GLY A 481 6.56 -3.70 3.94
CA GLY A 481 7.84 -3.85 4.62
C GLY A 481 8.97 -4.31 3.69
N ALA A 482 10.17 -3.77 3.88
CA ALA A 482 11.41 -4.21 3.26
C ALA A 482 12.51 -4.32 4.33
N VAL A 483 12.45 -5.42 5.06
CA VAL A 483 13.14 -5.65 6.33
C VAL A 483 14.68 -5.56 6.26
N ASP A 484 15.31 -5.90 5.14
CA ASP A 484 16.78 -5.87 4.98
C ASP A 484 17.29 -4.62 4.25
N ALA A 485 16.39 -3.69 3.89
CA ALA A 485 16.75 -2.47 3.19
C ALA A 485 17.79 -1.63 3.95
N ASN A 486 18.54 -0.83 3.19
CA ASN A 486 19.72 -0.12 3.69
C ASN A 486 19.57 1.41 3.60
N PRO A 487 18.55 2.01 4.24
CA PRO A 487 18.30 3.44 4.16
C PRO A 487 19.46 4.22 4.74
N ASN A 488 19.73 5.40 4.19
CA ASN A 488 20.77 6.30 4.70
C ASN A 488 22.17 5.66 4.87
N SER A 489 22.45 4.57 4.14
CA SER A 489 23.66 3.73 4.28
C SER A 489 23.80 2.99 5.61
N ASN A 490 22.70 2.82 6.36
CA ASN A 490 22.64 1.98 7.55
C ASN A 490 22.25 0.56 7.13
N SER A 491 23.13 -0.40 7.42
CA SER A 491 22.92 -1.77 6.96
C SER A 491 21.74 -2.41 7.69
N ARG A 492 20.75 -2.92 6.95
CA ARG A 492 19.58 -3.62 7.52
C ARG A 492 18.86 -2.79 8.59
N ALA A 493 18.81 -1.49 8.39
CA ALA A 493 17.95 -0.66 9.20
C ALA A 493 16.47 -0.89 8.84
N GLY A 494 16.23 -1.34 7.60
CA GLY A 494 14.89 -1.65 7.08
C GLY A 494 14.17 -0.41 6.57
N GLU A 495 13.29 -0.60 5.61
CA GLU A 495 12.41 0.43 5.05
C GLU A 495 10.96 -0.07 5.08
N SER A 496 10.02 0.87 5.05
CA SER A 496 8.63 0.57 4.70
C SER A 496 8.14 1.57 3.68
N TYR A 497 7.26 1.14 2.79
CA TYR A 497 6.76 1.95 1.69
C TYR A 497 5.26 2.13 1.86
N ILE A 498 4.82 3.39 1.88
CA ILE A 498 3.41 3.73 1.73
C ILE A 498 3.16 4.01 0.26
N VAL A 499 2.16 3.35 -0.33
CA VAL A 499 1.74 3.57 -1.71
C VAL A 499 0.29 4.00 -1.69
N PHE A 500 0.01 5.20 -2.20
CA PHE A 500 -1.36 5.70 -2.17
C PHE A 500 -2.28 4.93 -3.12
N GLY A 501 -3.57 4.89 -2.82
CA GLY A 501 -4.64 4.46 -3.71
C GLY A 501 -4.73 5.35 -4.95
N PHE A 502 -5.29 4.82 -6.02
CA PHE A 502 -5.63 5.60 -7.21
C PHE A 502 -6.68 4.90 -8.05
N ARG A 503 -7.59 5.70 -8.60
CA ARG A 503 -8.58 5.17 -9.51
C ARG A 503 -8.04 5.07 -10.93
N SER A 504 -8.44 4.02 -11.65
CA SER A 504 -8.13 3.87 -13.08
C SER A 504 -9.41 3.83 -13.91
N LEU A 505 -9.55 4.74 -14.89
CA LEU A 505 -10.71 4.81 -15.76
C LEU A 505 -10.30 4.71 -17.24
N PHE A 506 -10.83 3.69 -17.91
CA PHE A 506 -10.56 3.43 -19.32
C PHE A 506 -11.79 3.71 -20.18
N GLY A 507 -11.57 4.39 -21.31
CA GLY A 507 -12.53 4.51 -22.39
C GLY A 507 -12.67 3.21 -23.17
N THR A 508 -13.21 3.32 -24.37
CA THR A 508 -13.43 2.24 -25.31
C THR A 508 -12.65 2.51 -26.60
N ALA A 509 -12.89 1.73 -27.65
CA ALA A 509 -12.32 2.04 -28.98
C ALA A 509 -13.15 3.09 -29.75
N GLY A 510 -13.99 3.86 -29.05
CA GLY A 510 -14.88 4.87 -29.61
C GLY A 510 -14.66 6.21 -28.93
N ASN A 511 -15.43 7.23 -29.35
CA ASN A 511 -15.28 8.56 -28.77
C ASN A 511 -15.95 8.61 -27.39
N ASP A 512 -15.15 8.78 -26.36
CA ASP A 512 -15.55 8.74 -24.97
C ASP A 512 -15.43 10.09 -24.28
N VAL A 513 -16.16 10.23 -23.16
CA VAL A 513 -16.03 11.36 -22.24
C VAL A 513 -15.69 10.79 -20.88
N LEU A 514 -14.44 10.96 -20.47
CA LEU A 514 -13.92 10.50 -19.19
C LEU A 514 -13.82 11.70 -18.25
N LEU A 515 -14.43 11.57 -17.08
CA LEU A 515 -14.40 12.56 -16.02
C LEU A 515 -13.80 11.93 -14.77
N GLY A 516 -12.74 12.57 -14.30
CA GLY A 516 -12.07 12.20 -13.07
C GLY A 516 -12.82 12.68 -11.82
N SER A 517 -12.36 12.24 -10.67
CA SER A 517 -12.90 12.46 -9.34
C SER A 517 -12.23 13.71 -8.72
N ASN A 518 -12.13 13.76 -7.40
CA ASN A 518 -11.28 14.73 -6.71
C ASN A 518 -10.01 14.10 -6.13
N THR A 519 -9.75 12.84 -6.47
CA THR A 519 -8.69 11.98 -5.96
C THR A 519 -7.68 11.70 -7.07
N ARG A 520 -6.57 11.03 -6.75
CA ARG A 520 -5.60 10.70 -7.79
C ARG A 520 -6.19 9.71 -8.80
N ASP A 521 -6.15 10.10 -10.06
CA ASP A 521 -6.89 9.41 -11.12
C ASP A 521 -6.00 9.09 -12.32
N CYS A 522 -6.11 7.89 -12.88
CA CYS A 522 -5.43 7.45 -14.10
C CYS A 522 -6.46 7.22 -15.21
N LEU A 523 -6.61 8.21 -16.10
CA LEU A 523 -7.62 8.17 -17.16
C LEU A 523 -6.98 7.89 -18.51
N SER A 524 -7.59 7.02 -19.31
CA SER A 524 -7.13 6.71 -20.66
C SER A 524 -8.29 6.57 -21.64
N GLY A 525 -8.38 7.44 -22.66
CA GLY A 525 -9.41 7.40 -23.70
C GLY A 525 -9.36 6.15 -24.59
N LEU A 526 -8.15 5.65 -24.87
CA LEU A 526 -7.84 4.50 -25.74
C LEU A 526 -7.92 4.85 -27.24
N ASP A 527 -8.76 4.22 -28.06
CA ASP A 527 -8.89 4.63 -29.47
C ASP A 527 -10.13 5.51 -29.58
N GLY A 528 -10.08 6.63 -30.30
CA GLY A 528 -11.25 7.49 -30.39
C GLY A 528 -10.85 8.95 -30.57
N ASN A 529 -11.84 9.82 -30.60
CA ASN A 529 -11.59 11.23 -30.35
C ASN A 529 -12.25 11.55 -29.03
N ASP A 530 -11.45 11.57 -27.99
CA ASP A 530 -11.90 11.52 -26.61
C ASP A 530 -11.86 12.89 -25.96
N THR A 531 -12.66 13.04 -24.91
CA THR A 531 -12.59 14.18 -24.00
C THR A 531 -12.31 13.67 -22.61
N VAL A 532 -11.10 13.92 -22.12
CA VAL A 532 -10.61 13.42 -20.84
C VAL A 532 -10.38 14.62 -19.92
N ALA A 533 -11.03 14.64 -18.77
CA ALA A 533 -10.82 15.67 -17.75
C ALA A 533 -10.52 15.02 -16.41
N GLY A 534 -9.40 15.38 -15.78
CA GLY A 534 -8.92 14.76 -14.54
C GLY A 534 -9.72 15.10 -13.27
N GLY A 535 -10.41 16.24 -13.24
CA GLY A 535 -11.23 16.58 -12.07
C GLY A 535 -10.47 17.45 -11.07
N LEU A 536 -10.29 17.01 -9.83
CA LEU A 536 -9.26 17.51 -8.90
C LEU A 536 -8.33 16.34 -8.56
N GLY A 537 -7.10 16.60 -8.11
CA GLY A 537 -6.17 15.55 -7.69
C GLY A 537 -4.95 15.46 -8.61
N ASP A 538 -3.97 14.62 -8.25
CA ASP A 538 -2.72 14.51 -9.01
C ASP A 538 -2.87 13.51 -10.19
N ASP A 539 -3.69 13.87 -11.17
CA ASP A 539 -4.11 12.95 -12.23
C ASP A 539 -3.06 12.65 -13.30
N THR A 540 -3.16 11.45 -13.87
CA THR A 540 -2.49 11.06 -15.12
C THR A 540 -3.53 10.88 -16.22
N LEU A 541 -3.46 11.69 -17.28
CA LEU A 541 -4.43 11.68 -18.37
C LEU A 541 -3.77 11.23 -19.67
N LEU A 542 -4.38 10.26 -20.34
CA LEU A 542 -4.02 9.83 -21.68
C LEU A 542 -5.24 9.94 -22.61
N GLY A 543 -5.07 10.60 -23.75
CA GLY A 543 -6.07 10.60 -24.82
C GLY A 543 -6.08 9.23 -25.48
N GLY A 544 -4.93 8.85 -26.02
CA GLY A 544 -4.75 7.59 -26.73
C GLY A 544 -4.58 7.88 -28.21
N ALA A 545 -5.18 7.07 -29.08
CA ALA A 545 -5.09 7.24 -30.52
C ALA A 545 -6.31 8.00 -31.06
N GLY A 546 -6.05 9.03 -31.86
CA GLY A 546 -7.08 9.87 -32.48
C GLY A 546 -6.99 11.29 -31.95
N ASN A 547 -7.97 12.14 -32.23
CA ASN A 547 -7.84 13.57 -31.89
C ASN A 547 -8.56 13.88 -30.58
N ASP A 548 -7.79 14.10 -29.54
CA ASP A 548 -8.25 14.13 -28.17
C ASP A 548 -8.22 15.54 -27.57
N VAL A 549 -9.06 15.73 -26.55
CA VAL A 549 -9.08 16.92 -25.71
C VAL A 549 -8.81 16.52 -24.27
N LEU A 550 -7.63 16.88 -23.76
CA LEU A 550 -7.22 16.58 -22.39
C LEU A 550 -7.24 17.86 -21.57
N ARG A 551 -7.87 17.80 -20.39
CA ARG A 551 -7.95 18.92 -19.45
C ARG A 551 -7.51 18.49 -18.06
N GLY A 552 -6.41 19.05 -17.60
CA GLY A 552 -5.97 18.99 -16.22
C GLY A 552 -6.76 19.88 -15.25
N ASP A 553 -6.44 19.74 -13.97
CA ASP A 553 -6.92 20.42 -12.77
C ASP A 553 -5.90 21.40 -12.10
N LEU A 554 -5.82 21.48 -10.76
CA LEU A 554 -5.20 22.57 -9.98
C LEU A 554 -3.74 22.32 -9.47
N ASN A 555 -3.15 21.13 -9.67
CA ASN A 555 -1.89 20.71 -9.03
C ASN A 555 -0.77 20.30 -10.01
N ASN A 556 0.47 20.12 -9.49
CA ASN A 556 1.66 19.80 -10.29
C ASN A 556 1.62 18.38 -10.90
N ARG A 557 1.59 18.26 -12.24
CA ARG A 557 1.41 16.98 -12.94
C ARG A 557 2.66 16.22 -13.38
N SER A 558 2.45 14.93 -13.65
CA SER A 558 3.25 14.08 -14.56
C SER A 558 2.69 14.13 -16.00
N PRO A 559 3.40 13.62 -17.03
CA PRO A 559 3.09 13.90 -18.44
C PRO A 559 1.66 13.53 -18.85
N GLN A 560 0.86 14.52 -19.29
CA GLN A 560 -0.28 14.26 -20.17
C GLN A 560 0.29 13.67 -21.46
N GLY A 561 -0.14 12.47 -21.86
CA GLY A 561 0.41 11.81 -23.04
C GLY A 561 -0.68 11.14 -23.85
N SER A 562 -0.94 11.63 -25.06
CA SER A 562 -1.66 10.88 -26.08
C SER A 562 -0.68 9.96 -26.84
N VAL A 563 -1.20 9.06 -27.68
CA VAL A 563 -0.39 8.24 -28.58
C VAL A 563 -0.92 8.46 -29.99
N GLY A 564 -0.53 9.59 -30.60
CA GLY A 564 -0.85 9.92 -31.98
C GLY A 564 -2.23 10.58 -32.14
N GLY A 565 -2.31 11.72 -32.82
CA GLY A 565 -3.50 12.54 -32.84
C GLY A 565 -3.20 13.97 -33.27
N ASN A 566 -4.22 14.79 -33.50
CA ASN A 566 -4.02 16.24 -33.44
C ASN A 566 -4.76 16.70 -32.19
N ASP A 567 -4.03 16.80 -31.10
CA ASP A 567 -4.57 16.87 -29.75
C ASP A 567 -4.59 18.29 -29.21
N THR A 568 -5.42 18.51 -28.19
CA THR A 568 -5.47 19.77 -27.47
C THR A 568 -5.38 19.51 -25.97
N LEU A 569 -4.27 19.93 -25.38
CA LEU A 569 -3.91 19.69 -23.99
C LEU A 569 -3.93 21.01 -23.20
N PHE A 570 -4.58 20.97 -22.04
CA PHE A 570 -4.63 22.09 -21.08
C PHE A 570 -4.06 21.64 -19.74
N GLY A 571 -3.03 22.34 -19.24
CA GLY A 571 -2.37 22.10 -17.95
C GLY A 571 -3.26 22.49 -16.78
N GLY A 572 -3.68 23.76 -16.75
CA GLY A 572 -4.61 24.26 -15.73
C GLY A 572 -3.92 25.19 -14.73
N LEU A 573 -4.06 24.91 -13.43
CA LEU A 573 -3.21 25.54 -12.41
C LEU A 573 -2.17 24.53 -11.93
N GLY A 574 -1.04 25.03 -11.44
CA GLY A 574 0.05 24.18 -10.93
C GLY A 574 1.14 24.02 -11.98
N ASN A 575 2.29 23.45 -11.61
CA ASN A 575 3.37 23.21 -12.56
C ASN A 575 3.11 21.88 -13.29
N ASP A 576 2.66 21.96 -14.54
CA ASP A 576 2.20 20.82 -15.32
C ASP A 576 3.29 20.21 -16.21
N GLN A 577 3.11 18.94 -16.60
CA GLN A 577 3.87 18.28 -17.66
C GLN A 577 2.92 17.85 -18.77
N LEU A 578 3.11 18.36 -19.99
CA LEU A 578 2.25 18.09 -21.15
C LEU A 578 3.09 17.51 -22.30
N GLY A 579 2.62 16.47 -22.97
CA GLY A 579 3.25 15.89 -24.15
C GLY A 579 2.25 15.62 -25.28
N GLY A 580 2.49 16.21 -26.45
CA GLY A 580 1.67 16.01 -27.67
C GLY A 580 1.89 14.65 -28.34
N LYS A 581 3.12 14.12 -28.23
CA LYS A 581 3.53 12.80 -28.72
C LYS A 581 3.56 12.68 -30.23
N GLY A 582 2.44 12.66 -30.93
CA GLY A 582 2.52 12.56 -32.38
C GLY A 582 1.33 13.16 -33.10
N GLY A 583 1.59 13.87 -34.19
CA GLY A 583 0.65 14.67 -34.96
C GLY A 583 0.70 16.15 -34.54
N ASP A 584 -0.17 16.99 -35.10
CA ASP A 584 -0.03 18.45 -34.92
C ASP A 584 -0.84 18.92 -33.70
N ASP A 585 -0.16 19.19 -32.60
CA ASP A 585 -0.76 19.36 -31.27
C ASP A 585 -0.83 20.82 -30.80
N GLN A 586 -1.73 21.07 -29.86
CA GLN A 586 -1.85 22.35 -29.16
C GLN A 586 -1.72 22.14 -27.65
N LEU A 587 -0.61 22.63 -27.08
CA LEU A 587 -0.29 22.50 -25.67
C LEU A 587 -0.36 23.85 -24.97
N PHE A 588 -1.18 23.94 -23.93
CA PHE A 588 -1.37 25.14 -23.11
C PHE A 588 -1.07 24.81 -21.64
N GLY A 589 0.05 25.30 -21.08
CA GLY A 589 0.39 25.11 -19.66
C GLY A 589 -0.55 25.86 -18.71
N GLU A 590 -0.96 27.08 -19.10
CA GLU A 590 -1.85 27.97 -18.36
C GLU A 590 -1.20 28.67 -17.15
N GLN A 591 -1.31 28.18 -15.90
CA GLN A 591 -0.75 28.86 -14.72
C GLN A 591 0.19 27.95 -13.94
N GLY A 592 1.48 28.23 -13.93
CA GLY A 592 2.48 27.42 -13.24
C GLY A 592 3.84 27.55 -13.91
N ASN A 593 4.83 26.80 -13.44
CA ASN A 593 6.09 26.63 -14.16
C ASN A 593 6.05 25.30 -14.91
N ASP A 594 5.49 25.32 -16.09
CA ASP A 594 5.10 24.12 -16.83
C ASP A 594 6.24 23.56 -17.67
N THR A 595 6.15 22.29 -18.04
CA THR A 595 7.04 21.66 -19.01
C THR A 595 6.21 21.05 -20.14
N LEU A 596 6.35 21.59 -21.34
CA LEU A 596 5.61 21.17 -22.54
C LEU A 596 6.57 20.51 -23.54
N TYR A 597 6.17 19.37 -24.07
CA TYR A 597 6.86 18.59 -25.09
C TYR A 597 5.95 18.50 -26.33
N GLY A 598 6.38 19.08 -27.45
CA GLY A 598 5.68 18.93 -28.73
C GLY A 598 5.72 17.48 -29.20
N ASP A 599 6.93 16.91 -29.22
CA ASP A 599 7.25 15.62 -29.84
C ASP A 599 7.03 15.66 -31.37
N ASP A 600 6.52 14.59 -32.01
CA ASP A 600 6.47 14.50 -33.48
C ASP A 600 5.31 15.33 -34.07
N GLY A 601 5.55 16.45 -34.75
CA GLY A 601 4.50 17.12 -35.54
C GLY A 601 4.69 18.63 -35.65
N ASP A 602 3.77 19.34 -36.31
CA ASP A 602 3.81 20.81 -36.34
C ASP A 602 3.07 21.38 -35.12
N ASP A 603 3.76 21.58 -33.99
CA ASP A 603 3.10 21.84 -32.71
C ASP A 603 2.97 23.32 -32.33
N LEU A 604 1.98 23.63 -31.49
CA LEU A 604 1.80 24.93 -30.86
C LEU A 604 1.97 24.81 -29.34
N LEU A 605 3.07 25.37 -28.81
CA LEU A 605 3.38 25.33 -27.39
C LEU A 605 3.21 26.72 -26.76
N ARG A 606 2.37 26.84 -25.75
CA ARG A 606 2.22 28.04 -24.93
C ARG A 606 2.26 27.69 -23.45
N GLY A 607 3.35 28.06 -22.77
CA GLY A 607 3.50 27.86 -21.33
C GLY A 607 2.44 28.62 -20.54
N GLY A 608 2.35 29.94 -20.72
CA GLY A 608 1.38 30.76 -20.01
C GLY A 608 2.03 31.49 -18.84
N ALA A 609 1.38 31.55 -17.69
CA ALA A 609 1.85 32.33 -16.54
C ALA A 609 2.80 31.52 -15.65
N GLY A 610 4.10 31.79 -15.74
CA GLY A 610 5.16 31.33 -14.84
C GLY A 610 6.49 31.27 -15.56
N ASN A 611 7.40 30.37 -15.18
CA ASN A 611 8.66 30.20 -15.91
C ASN A 611 8.70 28.82 -16.53
N ASP A 612 8.25 28.74 -17.77
CA ASP A 612 7.95 27.46 -18.40
C ASP A 612 9.16 26.91 -19.14
N THR A 613 9.14 25.61 -19.41
CA THR A 613 10.09 24.93 -20.29
C THR A 613 9.33 24.37 -21.49
N LEU A 614 9.59 24.89 -22.67
CA LEU A 614 8.96 24.46 -23.91
C LEU A 614 10.00 23.73 -24.76
N ILE A 615 9.68 22.53 -25.21
CA ILE A 615 10.58 21.64 -25.94
C ILE A 615 9.81 21.22 -27.19
N GLY A 616 10.37 21.47 -28.38
CA GLY A 616 9.79 20.99 -29.65
C GLY A 616 9.88 19.48 -29.74
N ASP A 617 10.94 18.97 -30.38
CA ASP A 617 11.20 17.54 -30.47
C ASP A 617 12.03 17.00 -29.27
N ASP A 618 11.71 15.80 -28.75
CA ASP A 618 12.59 15.08 -27.79
C ASP A 618 13.53 14.12 -28.53
N PHE A 619 14.80 14.53 -28.71
CA PHE A 619 16.08 13.80 -28.96
C PHE A 619 16.11 12.51 -29.82
N SER A 620 14.99 12.08 -30.40
CA SER A 620 14.77 10.83 -31.11
C SER A 620 14.58 11.05 -32.62
N GLY A 621 14.63 12.31 -33.06
CA GLY A 621 14.53 12.70 -34.46
C GLY A 621 13.10 12.93 -34.93
N GLY A 622 12.28 13.54 -34.06
CA GLY A 622 11.00 14.12 -34.45
C GLY A 622 11.18 15.13 -35.59
N GLN A 623 10.12 15.27 -36.37
CA GLN A 623 10.07 16.12 -37.55
C GLN A 623 8.87 17.03 -37.36
N GLY A 624 9.09 18.34 -37.32
CA GLY A 624 8.03 19.29 -37.05
C GLY A 624 8.44 20.71 -37.39
N SER A 625 7.47 21.60 -37.58
CA SER A 625 7.64 23.05 -37.63
C SER A 625 6.88 23.66 -36.48
N ASP A 626 7.55 23.82 -35.35
CA ASP A 626 6.90 24.17 -34.09
C ASP A 626 6.71 25.67 -33.94
N THR A 627 5.69 26.06 -33.18
CA THR A 627 5.42 27.44 -32.80
C THR A 627 5.44 27.60 -31.29
N PHE A 628 6.49 28.24 -30.77
CA PHE A 628 6.64 28.59 -29.36
C PHE A 628 6.03 29.96 -29.08
N VAL A 629 4.91 30.01 -28.36
CA VAL A 629 4.14 31.24 -28.15
C VAL A 629 4.63 32.01 -26.92
N LEU A 630 4.95 33.29 -27.12
CA LEU A 630 5.32 34.23 -26.06
C LEU A 630 4.29 35.36 -25.94
N ALA A 631 3.98 35.75 -24.70
CA ALA A 631 3.21 36.95 -24.40
C ALA A 631 3.85 37.79 -23.28
N ALA A 632 3.42 39.05 -23.14
CA ALA A 632 3.89 39.93 -22.07
C ALA A 632 3.18 39.62 -20.75
N GLY A 633 3.91 39.63 -19.64
CA GLY A 633 3.41 39.37 -18.29
C GLY A 633 3.20 37.89 -17.96
N GLU A 634 3.65 36.99 -18.84
CA GLU A 634 3.52 35.54 -18.70
C GLU A 634 4.74 34.92 -17.98
N GLY A 635 5.91 35.57 -18.03
CA GLY A 635 7.06 35.21 -17.19
C GLY A 635 8.29 34.93 -18.03
N ARG A 636 9.21 34.07 -17.55
CA ARG A 636 10.50 33.83 -18.20
C ARG A 636 10.67 32.38 -18.62
N ASP A 637 10.32 32.11 -19.85
CA ASP A 637 10.33 30.76 -20.40
C ASP A 637 11.71 30.32 -20.85
N THR A 638 11.89 29.02 -20.99
CA THR A 638 13.07 28.38 -21.54
C THR A 638 12.63 27.53 -22.73
N ILE A 639 13.07 27.91 -23.93
CA ILE A 639 12.79 27.15 -25.15
C ILE A 639 14.01 26.28 -25.46
N ARG A 640 13.77 25.00 -25.69
CA ARG A 640 14.78 24.01 -26.09
C ARG A 640 14.41 23.44 -27.46
N ASP A 641 15.44 22.98 -28.14
CA ASP A 641 15.37 22.37 -29.48
C ASP A 641 14.78 23.22 -30.61
N PHE A 642 14.83 24.55 -30.48
CA PHE A 642 14.42 25.43 -31.57
C PHE A 642 15.35 25.30 -32.81
N GLU A 643 14.82 24.86 -33.95
CA GLU A 643 15.49 24.76 -35.25
C GLU A 643 15.25 26.01 -36.12
N ASP A 644 16.31 26.80 -36.32
CA ASP A 644 16.29 28.01 -37.13
C ASP A 644 15.88 27.75 -38.59
N GLY A 645 14.84 28.45 -39.05
CA GLY A 645 14.27 28.31 -40.39
C GLY A 645 13.27 27.17 -40.56
N ILE A 646 13.00 26.42 -39.48
CA ILE A 646 11.92 25.43 -39.39
C ILE A 646 10.91 25.91 -38.35
N ASP A 647 11.35 26.22 -37.14
CA ASP A 647 10.47 26.65 -36.05
C ASP A 647 10.20 28.15 -36.05
N LEU A 648 9.13 28.52 -35.35
CA LEU A 648 8.64 29.87 -35.22
C LEU A 648 8.46 30.26 -33.76
N ILE A 649 8.67 31.54 -33.49
CA ILE A 649 8.29 32.19 -32.23
C ILE A 649 6.97 32.93 -32.46
N GLY A 650 5.91 32.44 -31.84
CA GLY A 650 4.59 33.06 -31.87
C GLY A 650 4.53 34.28 -30.95
N LEU A 651 4.05 35.42 -31.46
CA LEU A 651 3.89 36.66 -30.72
C LEU A 651 2.41 36.92 -30.40
N ALA A 652 2.01 36.63 -29.16
CA ALA A 652 0.66 36.82 -28.66
C ALA A 652 0.49 38.15 -27.90
N GLY A 653 -0.74 38.47 -27.50
CA GLY A 653 -1.02 39.61 -26.60
C GLY A 653 -0.71 41.00 -27.19
N GLY A 654 -0.62 41.11 -28.52
CA GLY A 654 -0.29 42.36 -29.21
C GLY A 654 1.20 42.68 -29.28
N LEU A 655 2.07 41.70 -29.02
CA LEU A 655 3.50 41.78 -29.30
C LEU A 655 3.78 41.91 -30.81
N SER A 656 4.94 42.48 -31.12
CA SER A 656 5.48 42.61 -32.48
C SER A 656 6.99 42.53 -32.44
N PHE A 657 7.60 42.03 -33.52
CA PHE A 657 9.05 41.83 -33.60
C PHE A 657 9.83 43.11 -33.30
N GLU A 658 9.32 44.27 -33.73
CA GLU A 658 9.97 45.57 -33.53
C GLU A 658 10.05 46.01 -32.05
N GLN A 659 9.26 45.41 -31.17
CA GLN A 659 9.27 45.70 -29.74
C GLN A 659 10.33 44.87 -28.99
N LEU A 660 10.83 43.80 -29.60
CA LEU A 660 11.70 42.84 -28.95
C LEU A 660 13.17 43.26 -29.01
N THR A 661 13.90 42.95 -27.94
CA THR A 661 15.36 43.00 -27.91
C THR A 661 15.90 41.58 -27.79
N ILE A 662 16.62 41.13 -28.82
CA ILE A 662 17.27 39.83 -28.86
C ILE A 662 18.76 40.03 -28.57
N SER A 663 19.29 39.31 -27.57
CA SER A 663 20.66 39.46 -27.11
C SER A 663 21.29 38.12 -26.76
N ALA A 664 22.62 38.01 -26.89
CA ALA A 664 23.32 36.79 -26.53
C ALA A 664 23.32 36.58 -25.00
N SER A 665 23.07 35.36 -24.55
CA SER A 665 23.13 34.94 -23.14
C SER A 665 24.05 33.71 -22.97
N GLY A 666 25.36 33.93 -23.13
CA GLY A 666 26.35 32.86 -23.22
C GLY A 666 26.84 32.65 -24.66
N ALA A 667 27.52 31.53 -24.93
CA ALA A 667 28.16 31.29 -26.22
C ALA A 667 27.18 30.90 -27.34
N ASN A 668 26.06 30.24 -26.99
CA ASN A 668 25.12 29.67 -27.97
C ASN A 668 23.66 29.71 -27.49
N ASN A 669 23.27 30.76 -26.76
CA ASN A 669 21.88 30.95 -26.31
C ASN A 669 21.42 32.38 -26.65
N ALA A 670 20.13 32.52 -26.93
CA ALA A 670 19.49 33.79 -27.23
C ALA A 670 18.50 34.17 -26.12
N LEU A 671 18.52 35.43 -25.69
CA LEU A 671 17.59 35.98 -24.71
C LEU A 671 16.70 37.02 -25.38
N ILE A 672 15.39 36.79 -25.33
CA ILE A 672 14.35 37.65 -25.88
C ILE A 672 13.74 38.50 -24.76
N ARG A 673 13.63 39.81 -24.99
CA ARG A 673 13.14 40.77 -24.00
C ARG A 673 12.13 41.75 -24.57
N LEU A 674 11.18 42.17 -23.73
CA LEU A 674 10.33 43.33 -23.92
C LEU A 674 10.71 44.42 -22.91
N GLY A 675 11.49 45.42 -23.34
CA GLY A 675 12.01 46.44 -22.42
C GLY A 675 12.91 45.82 -21.33
N SER A 676 12.45 45.82 -20.07
CA SER A 676 13.16 45.19 -18.94
C SER A 676 12.75 43.75 -18.66
N GLU A 677 11.62 43.32 -19.21
CA GLU A 677 11.07 41.97 -19.04
C GLU A 677 11.84 40.97 -19.90
N GLN A 678 12.09 39.78 -19.37
CA GLN A 678 12.66 38.66 -20.11
C GLN A 678 11.50 37.73 -20.44
N LEU A 679 11.26 37.51 -21.73
CA LEU A 679 10.17 36.65 -22.19
C LEU A 679 10.64 35.21 -22.30
N ALA A 680 11.76 34.96 -22.99
CA ALA A 680 12.28 33.62 -23.18
C ALA A 680 13.80 33.56 -23.30
N LEU A 681 14.37 32.46 -22.83
CA LEU A 681 15.74 32.01 -23.09
C LEU A 681 15.69 30.82 -24.06
N LEU A 682 16.19 31.00 -25.29
CA LEU A 682 16.40 29.90 -26.22
C LEU A 682 17.77 29.28 -25.96
N THR A 683 17.81 27.99 -25.64
CA THR A 683 19.07 27.25 -25.46
C THR A 683 19.51 26.60 -26.75
N GLY A 684 20.81 26.65 -27.07
CA GLY A 684 21.35 26.03 -28.29
C GLY A 684 21.24 26.90 -29.55
N VAL A 685 20.57 28.06 -29.48
CA VAL A 685 20.40 29.00 -30.59
C VAL A 685 21.17 30.30 -30.35
N ALA A 686 22.00 30.71 -31.31
CA ALA A 686 22.70 31.98 -31.25
C ALA A 686 21.75 33.16 -31.54
N ALA A 687 21.84 34.24 -30.76
CA ALA A 687 21.02 35.44 -30.95
C ALA A 687 21.14 36.08 -32.34
N SER A 688 22.22 35.81 -33.09
CA SER A 688 22.42 36.29 -34.46
C SER A 688 21.64 35.50 -35.51
N ASN A 689 21.13 34.32 -35.16
CA ASN A 689 20.38 33.45 -36.06
C ASN A 689 18.92 33.90 -36.14
N LEU A 690 18.37 34.40 -35.03
CA LEU A 690 16.99 34.90 -34.97
C LEU A 690 16.82 36.21 -35.74
N THR A 691 15.99 36.17 -36.77
CA THR A 691 15.57 37.28 -37.62
C THR A 691 14.04 37.41 -37.64
N ALA A 692 13.52 38.42 -38.33
CA ALA A 692 12.07 38.64 -38.40
C ALA A 692 11.28 37.51 -39.08
N THR A 693 11.93 36.57 -39.79
CA THR A 693 11.24 35.43 -40.41
C THR A 693 10.89 34.34 -39.41
N ASP A 694 11.58 34.32 -38.28
CA ASP A 694 11.44 33.29 -37.25
C ASP A 694 10.38 33.69 -36.22
N PHE A 695 9.60 34.74 -36.53
CA PHE A 695 8.54 35.27 -35.68
C PHE A 695 7.26 35.39 -36.48
N THR A 696 6.15 34.98 -35.88
CA THR A 696 4.80 35.09 -36.46
C THR A 696 3.83 35.70 -35.45
N LEU A 697 2.72 36.26 -35.92
CA LEU A 697 1.62 36.69 -35.06
C LEU A 697 0.65 35.54 -34.90
N VAL A 698 0.22 35.31 -33.65
CA VAL A 698 -0.73 34.26 -33.26
C VAL A 698 -1.95 34.87 -32.58
#